data_AF-A0A7C5KLV9-F1
#
_entry.id   AF-A0A7C5KLV9-F1
#
_cell.length_a   1.000
_cell.length_b   1.000
_cell.length_c   1.000
_cell.angle_alpha   90.00
_cell.angle_beta   90.00
_cell.angle_gamma   90.00
#
_symmetry.space_group_name_H-M   'P 1'
#
loop_
_entity.id
_entity.type
_entity.pdbx_description
1 polymer ?
#
loop_
_entity_poly.entity_id
_entity_poly.type
_entity_poly.pdbx_seq_one_letter_code
_entity_poly.pdbx_strand_id
1 'polypeptide(L)'
;MRIPQRMEGISERKADDLGQQWFQGAPPNTRHGLGALRSVCTSKQRLLASPANNPCKQLSKHPLQTSRNRTQGPVSGWSPFFPRVLGPRSWGKNAGSQRNRLGKNLAPFLSTIQFCVLLLPFSNGVSSMKKNLLFLAPLTFLLGSLGAQVGTPTFFTARLTGDQQSPPVKTHGVGWGMVDLNPKTGAVRIFLASRGVVGKAAHLHSGFPGKSGPVVLPLKGGPSVFTGAGSLKPTQVKALLNGGMYLNLHSATHPAGEIRGQVLLPITKRFVATLDGKQAVPPNNSQATGEGIAFFHEPDNVLVYAVRTKGLKQVLAAHVHLGAPGKTGPVVFPLRGSNGLYCGVSPRMKASDILALVQGNLYYNVHTSQVQAGEIRGQLRSQAVFTTFLGRLDGANQVPPVTTKALGQACVELNPDGSLSYKVSTSGLSAVAAHIHKGGRGTNGPVVFPLKGGPTVFSGTTAKLSQAQLQDLLAGLYYVNVHTSSHPGGEIRGQLFGALRPASFGEGCPGSNGLRPFAEASSLPCIGSTLRLRLSQGKARTVAVLLLGTSKDKAFGLPLPLGLGLVGAPGCFLLNDFGLLPVVLLTTDSLGCGSMSLPLPFLTSLRDRVLYGQFLIVDPSANSAGFVTSNGLRMTLR
;
A
#
# COMPACT_ATOMS: atom_id res chain seq x y z
N MET A 1 13.56 -35.98 60.28
CA MET A 1 12.32 -35.26 59.84
C MET A 1 11.80 -35.91 58.54
N ARG A 2 10.68 -35.44 57.95
CA ARG A 2 9.84 -36.24 57.04
C ARG A 2 10.28 -36.25 55.54
N ILE A 3 10.46 -37.48 55.01
CA ILE A 3 9.99 -38.07 53.71
C ILE A 3 8.92 -37.29 52.88
N PRO A 4 8.72 -37.54 51.54
CA PRO A 4 9.66 -37.77 50.41
C PRO A 4 9.14 -37.33 48.98
N GLN A 5 9.77 -37.85 47.89
CA GLN A 5 9.28 -38.05 46.48
C GLN A 5 9.22 -36.84 45.50
N ARG A 6 9.64 -36.94 44.21
CA ARG A 6 9.12 -37.65 42.98
C ARG A 6 7.90 -36.90 42.39
N MET A 7 7.71 -36.65 41.09
CA MET A 7 8.04 -37.37 39.84
C MET A 7 8.27 -36.43 38.61
N GLU A 8 8.70 -37.02 37.48
CA GLU A 8 8.30 -36.79 36.05
C GLU A 8 8.03 -35.37 35.48
N GLY A 9 8.24 -35.11 34.18
CA GLY A 9 8.61 -36.00 33.08
C GLY A 9 7.71 -35.84 31.83
N ILE A 10 7.71 -34.66 31.19
CA ILE A 10 6.93 -34.42 29.96
C ILE A 10 7.87 -34.04 28.81
N SER A 11 7.77 -34.77 27.69
CA SER A 11 8.57 -34.51 26.49
C SER A 11 7.80 -33.69 25.45
N GLU A 12 8.32 -32.51 25.08
CA GLU A 12 7.86 -31.75 23.90
C GLU A 12 8.34 -32.42 22.59
N ARG A 13 7.81 -33.60 22.28
CA ARG A 13 7.98 -34.28 20.98
C ARG A 13 6.62 -34.64 20.37
N LYS A 14 5.92 -33.63 19.83
CA LYS A 14 4.78 -33.74 18.90
C LYS A 14 4.36 -32.37 18.33
N ALA A 15 5.27 -31.69 17.63
CA ALA A 15 4.97 -30.41 16.95
C ALA A 15 5.39 -30.36 15.47
N ASP A 16 6.24 -31.29 15.03
CA ASP A 16 7.04 -31.11 13.81
C ASP A 16 6.35 -31.46 12.48
N ASP A 17 5.23 -32.18 12.52
CA ASP A 17 4.73 -32.94 11.35
C ASP A 17 3.55 -32.31 10.59
N LEU A 18 3.02 -31.18 11.06
CA LEU A 18 1.83 -30.54 10.46
C LEU A 18 2.12 -29.60 9.27
N GLY A 19 3.37 -29.50 8.84
CA GLY A 19 3.78 -28.65 7.70
C GLY A 19 3.69 -29.30 6.31
N GLN A 20 3.58 -30.63 6.23
CA GLN A 20 3.98 -31.37 5.01
C GLN A 20 3.07 -31.19 3.77
N GLN A 21 1.79 -30.86 3.93
CA GLN A 21 0.82 -30.88 2.83
C GLN A 21 0.75 -29.60 1.96
N TRP A 22 1.62 -28.61 2.15
CA TRP A 22 1.41 -27.28 1.54
C TRP A 22 1.78 -27.15 0.05
N PHE A 23 2.48 -28.12 -0.57
CA PHE A 23 2.97 -27.99 -1.97
C PHE A 23 3.00 -29.24 -2.87
N GLN A 24 2.63 -30.45 -2.41
CA GLN A 24 2.50 -31.60 -3.32
C GLN A 24 1.09 -31.64 -3.93
N GLY A 25 0.97 -31.38 -5.24
CA GLY A 25 -0.33 -31.16 -5.88
C GLY A 25 -0.34 -31.03 -7.41
N ALA A 26 0.57 -31.70 -8.11
CA ALA A 26 0.53 -31.92 -9.57
C ALA A 26 1.37 -33.17 -9.92
N PRO A 27 0.99 -33.97 -10.95
CA PRO A 27 1.67 -35.23 -11.26
C PRO A 27 3.03 -35.06 -11.99
N PRO A 28 3.92 -36.07 -11.95
CA PRO A 28 5.27 -36.03 -12.54
C PRO A 28 5.34 -36.47 -14.02
N ASN A 29 6.56 -36.41 -14.57
CA ASN A 29 7.02 -36.68 -15.96
C ASN A 29 6.91 -35.46 -16.91
N THR A 30 7.85 -35.19 -17.84
CA THR A 30 9.04 -35.93 -18.36
C THR A 30 10.37 -35.13 -18.27
N ARG A 31 11.46 -35.64 -18.88
CA ARG A 31 12.83 -35.07 -18.90
C ARG A 31 13.10 -34.13 -20.11
N HIS A 32 14.37 -33.71 -20.25
CA HIS A 32 14.97 -32.81 -21.27
C HIS A 32 14.71 -31.30 -21.02
N GLY A 33 15.60 -30.36 -21.35
CA GLY A 33 16.95 -30.43 -21.93
C GLY A 33 17.68 -29.07 -21.80
N LEU A 34 18.95 -28.96 -22.21
CA LEU A 34 19.72 -27.70 -22.15
C LEU A 34 19.35 -26.72 -23.29
N GLY A 35 19.57 -25.41 -23.09
CA GLY A 35 19.96 -24.52 -24.21
C GLY A 35 19.35 -23.10 -24.31
N ALA A 36 20.05 -22.12 -23.72
CA ALA A 36 20.43 -20.81 -24.31
C ALA A 36 19.40 -19.75 -24.82
N LEU A 37 19.90 -18.49 -24.90
CA LEU A 37 19.41 -17.27 -25.60
C LEU A 37 18.03 -16.69 -25.14
N ARG A 38 17.89 -15.42 -24.69
CA ARG A 38 18.24 -14.06 -25.19
C ARG A 38 17.21 -13.45 -26.17
N SER A 39 16.55 -12.37 -25.71
CA SER A 39 15.70 -11.41 -26.47
C SER A 39 14.43 -12.01 -27.13
N VAL A 40 13.31 -11.31 -27.36
CA VAL A 40 13.05 -9.88 -27.65
C VAL A 40 11.78 -9.39 -26.90
N CYS A 41 11.67 -8.08 -26.64
CA CYS A 41 10.45 -7.45 -26.14
C CYS A 41 9.50 -7.03 -27.29
N THR A 42 8.21 -7.39 -27.24
CA THR A 42 7.08 -6.46 -27.43
C THR A 42 5.72 -7.13 -27.18
N SER A 43 4.96 -6.65 -26.19
CA SER A 43 3.49 -6.71 -26.23
C SER A 43 2.87 -5.57 -25.40
N LYS A 44 1.80 -4.96 -25.91
CA LYS A 44 1.17 -3.76 -25.32
C LYS A 44 0.34 -4.12 -24.08
N GLN A 45 0.94 -4.09 -22.89
CA GLN A 45 0.15 -4.17 -21.65
C GLN A 45 -0.65 -2.87 -21.43
N ARG A 46 -1.97 -2.94 -21.60
CA ARG A 46 -2.91 -1.91 -21.11
C ARG A 46 -2.80 -1.87 -19.59
N LEU A 47 -2.39 -0.72 -19.04
CA LEU A 47 -2.45 -0.47 -17.59
C LEU A 47 -3.93 -0.52 -17.15
N LEU A 48 -4.31 -1.59 -16.46
CA LEU A 48 -5.64 -1.70 -15.85
C LEU A 48 -5.73 -0.71 -14.69
N ALA A 49 -6.87 -0.03 -14.62
CA ALA A 49 -7.05 1.14 -13.76
C ALA A 49 -7.08 0.80 -12.27
N SER A 50 -6.81 1.82 -11.45
CA SER A 50 -6.89 1.81 -9.98
C SER A 50 -8.22 1.20 -9.48
N PRO A 51 -8.20 0.33 -8.45
CA PRO A 51 -9.42 -0.22 -7.87
C PRO A 51 -10.20 0.87 -7.14
N ALA A 52 -11.28 1.32 -7.77
CA ALA A 52 -12.27 2.18 -7.14
C ALA A 52 -13.25 1.35 -6.30
N ASN A 53 -13.46 1.77 -5.05
CA ASN A 53 -14.69 1.58 -4.25
C ASN A 53 -14.59 2.11 -2.81
N ASN A 54 -13.49 2.76 -2.41
CA ASN A 54 -13.62 3.90 -1.51
C ASN A 54 -14.19 5.07 -2.36
N PRO A 55 -15.43 5.53 -2.14
CA PRO A 55 -16.09 6.50 -3.02
C PRO A 55 -15.32 7.83 -3.06
N CYS A 56 -14.63 8.19 -1.96
CA CYS A 56 -13.73 9.32 -1.89
C CYS A 56 -12.63 9.32 -2.97
N LYS A 57 -12.26 8.16 -3.56
CA LYS A 57 -11.16 8.07 -4.56
C LYS A 57 -11.53 8.55 -5.97
N GLN A 58 -12.81 8.85 -6.28
CA GLN A 58 -13.21 9.22 -7.65
C GLN A 58 -13.21 10.73 -7.95
N LEU A 59 -13.24 11.61 -6.94
CA LEU A 59 -13.51 13.04 -7.10
C LEU A 59 -12.30 13.92 -7.52
N SER A 60 -11.12 13.37 -7.80
CA SER A 60 -9.93 14.15 -8.17
C SER A 60 -9.90 14.64 -9.63
N LYS A 61 -11.06 14.93 -10.21
CA LYS A 61 -11.22 15.40 -11.61
C LYS A 61 -12.33 16.47 -11.72
N HIS A 62 -12.01 17.70 -11.37
CA HIS A 62 -12.65 18.86 -11.99
C HIS A 62 -11.75 19.39 -13.11
N PRO A 63 -12.26 19.63 -14.33
CA PRO A 63 -11.47 20.21 -15.41
C PRO A 63 -11.22 21.70 -15.16
N LEU A 64 -10.03 22.17 -15.49
CA LEU A 64 -9.78 23.59 -15.72
C LEU A 64 -10.62 24.02 -16.93
N GLN A 65 -11.56 24.94 -16.75
CA GLN A 65 -12.24 25.59 -17.87
C GLN A 65 -11.26 26.52 -18.58
N THR A 66 -10.80 26.12 -19.76
CA THR A 66 -9.99 26.96 -20.63
C THR A 66 -10.90 27.91 -21.42
N SER A 67 -11.17 29.10 -20.88
CA SER A 67 -11.61 30.22 -21.71
C SER A 67 -10.49 30.59 -22.70
N ARG A 68 -10.84 30.87 -23.96
CA ARG A 68 -9.87 31.28 -25.00
C ARG A 68 -9.75 32.80 -25.05
N ASN A 69 -8.54 33.28 -25.31
CA ASN A 69 -8.23 34.70 -25.43
C ASN A 69 -9.05 35.39 -26.53
N ARG A 70 -9.46 36.64 -26.26
CA ARG A 70 -9.17 37.78 -27.14
C ARG A 70 -9.03 39.06 -26.31
N THR A 71 -8.01 39.87 -26.67
CA THR A 71 -7.89 41.35 -26.59
C THR A 71 -8.87 42.12 -25.70
N GLN A 72 -8.45 43.11 -24.89
CA GLN A 72 -7.70 44.31 -25.33
C GLN A 72 -6.75 44.90 -24.26
N GLY A 73 -6.04 45.97 -24.62
CA GLY A 73 -5.23 46.82 -23.73
C GLY A 73 -6.03 47.89 -22.95
N PRO A 74 -5.36 48.79 -22.20
CA PRO A 74 -5.93 49.38 -20.99
C PRO A 74 -6.26 50.89 -21.05
N VAL A 75 -7.23 51.33 -20.23
CA VAL A 75 -7.43 52.73 -19.80
C VAL A 75 -7.98 52.80 -18.35
N SER A 76 -7.81 53.93 -17.68
CA SER A 76 -8.39 54.33 -16.37
C SER A 76 -9.92 54.46 -16.39
N GLY A 77 -10.65 54.58 -15.26
CA GLY A 77 -10.30 54.61 -13.82
C GLY A 77 -11.40 55.28 -12.97
N TRP A 78 -11.13 55.55 -11.69
CA TRP A 78 -11.99 56.28 -10.71
C TRP A 78 -13.34 55.61 -10.29
N SER A 79 -13.92 56.16 -9.21
CA SER A 79 -15.11 55.71 -8.45
C SER A 79 -15.88 56.96 -7.97
N PRO A 80 -16.91 56.88 -7.09
CA PRO A 80 -17.98 55.89 -6.88
C PRO A 80 -19.39 56.55 -6.98
N PHE A 81 -20.51 55.82 -6.78
CA PHE A 81 -21.74 56.35 -6.10
C PHE A 81 -22.77 55.24 -5.75
N PHE A 82 -23.50 55.44 -4.64
CA PHE A 82 -24.78 54.81 -4.25
C PHE A 82 -25.90 55.90 -4.41
N PRO A 83 -27.24 55.64 -4.34
CA PRO A 83 -27.97 54.57 -3.64
C PRO A 83 -29.01 53.86 -4.60
N ARG A 84 -30.20 53.32 -4.26
CA ARG A 84 -31.04 53.33 -3.04
C ARG A 84 -31.97 52.10 -2.90
N VAL A 85 -32.32 51.86 -1.64
CA VAL A 85 -33.35 51.00 -1.03
C VAL A 85 -34.75 51.05 -1.69
N LEU A 86 -35.44 49.89 -1.79
CA LEU A 86 -36.79 49.70 -1.22
C LEU A 86 -37.21 48.21 -1.08
N GLY A 87 -38.23 47.97 -0.27
CA GLY A 87 -38.58 46.67 0.33
C GLY A 87 -39.94 46.06 -0.08
N PRO A 88 -40.51 45.17 0.76
CA PRO A 88 -41.25 44.00 0.27
C PRO A 88 -42.78 44.09 0.36
N ARG A 89 -43.47 43.14 -0.30
CA ARG A 89 -44.84 42.71 0.06
C ARG A 89 -45.05 41.21 -0.15
N SER A 90 -46.14 40.70 0.39
CA SER A 90 -46.40 39.28 0.66
C SER A 90 -47.85 38.90 0.30
N TRP A 91 -48.24 37.66 0.66
CA TRP A 91 -49.53 36.98 0.36
C TRP A 91 -49.62 36.40 -1.07
N GLY A 92 -50.30 35.26 -1.28
CA GLY A 92 -50.75 34.28 -0.28
C GLY A 92 -51.83 33.29 -0.74
N LYS A 93 -51.82 32.10 -0.13
CA LYS A 93 -52.91 31.10 0.01
C LYS A 93 -53.51 30.42 -1.25
N ASN A 94 -53.90 29.15 -1.02
CA ASN A 94 -54.95 28.36 -1.70
C ASN A 94 -54.71 27.94 -3.17
N ALA A 95 -55.33 26.85 -3.69
CA ALA A 95 -55.85 25.61 -3.07
C ALA A 95 -56.23 24.59 -4.18
N GLY A 96 -56.35 23.29 -3.84
CA GLY A 96 -57.00 22.24 -4.66
C GLY A 96 -56.17 21.73 -5.86
N SER A 97 -56.02 20.43 -6.15
CA SER A 97 -56.97 19.29 -6.15
C SER A 97 -58.08 19.48 -7.19
N GLN A 98 -58.08 18.83 -8.36
CA GLN A 98 -58.39 17.39 -8.52
C GLN A 98 -58.10 16.83 -9.94
N ARG A 99 -58.23 15.49 -10.09
CA ARG A 99 -58.50 14.69 -11.32
C ARG A 99 -57.31 14.56 -12.31
N ASN A 100 -56.90 13.35 -12.71
CA ASN A 100 -57.53 12.28 -13.53
C ASN A 100 -57.54 12.61 -15.05
N ARG A 101 -57.33 11.66 -15.98
CA ARG A 101 -56.73 10.30 -15.98
C ARG A 101 -56.68 9.79 -17.44
N LEU A 102 -55.70 8.95 -17.81
CA LEU A 102 -55.67 8.11 -19.04
C LEU A 102 -55.62 8.84 -20.41
N GLY A 103 -55.26 8.09 -21.48
CA GLY A 103 -55.20 8.57 -22.89
C GLY A 103 -53.77 8.75 -23.44
N LYS A 104 -52.95 7.69 -23.55
CA LYS A 104 -52.79 6.79 -24.72
C LYS A 104 -52.31 7.43 -26.04
N ASN A 105 -51.18 6.88 -26.51
CA ASN A 105 -50.82 6.56 -27.90
C ASN A 105 -50.07 7.59 -28.80
N LEU A 106 -49.24 6.97 -29.68
CA LEU A 106 -48.78 7.41 -31.01
C LEU A 106 -47.81 8.62 -31.12
N ALA A 107 -46.52 8.31 -30.99
CA ALA A 107 -45.50 8.89 -31.87
C ALA A 107 -45.37 8.02 -33.14
N PRO A 108 -45.24 8.61 -34.35
CA PRO A 108 -44.86 7.84 -35.54
C PRO A 108 -43.92 8.56 -36.54
N PHE A 109 -43.33 7.81 -37.50
CA PHE A 109 -42.48 8.25 -38.64
C PHE A 109 -41.09 8.87 -38.25
N LEU A 110 -39.95 8.60 -38.93
CA LEU A 110 -39.68 7.77 -40.13
C LEU A 110 -38.22 7.25 -40.23
N SER A 111 -38.08 6.00 -40.71
CA SER A 111 -37.03 5.44 -41.62
C SER A 111 -35.51 5.60 -41.27
N THR A 112 -34.56 4.90 -41.90
CA THR A 112 -34.55 4.24 -43.22
C THR A 112 -33.62 3.00 -43.27
N ILE A 113 -34.22 1.80 -43.39
CA ILE A 113 -33.93 0.72 -44.40
C ILE A 113 -32.59 -0.07 -44.35
N GLN A 114 -32.50 -1.41 -44.59
CA GLN A 114 -33.48 -2.52 -44.65
C GLN A 114 -32.82 -3.94 -44.59
N PHE A 115 -33.58 -4.91 -44.07
CA PHE A 115 -33.82 -6.30 -44.55
C PHE A 115 -32.93 -7.51 -44.21
N CYS A 116 -33.54 -8.68 -44.49
CA CYS A 116 -33.42 -9.95 -43.77
C CYS A 116 -32.89 -11.11 -44.65
N VAL A 117 -32.18 -12.02 -43.97
CA VAL A 117 -32.45 -13.49 -43.91
C VAL A 117 -33.57 -14.04 -44.81
N LEU A 118 -33.32 -15.17 -45.51
CA LEU A 118 -34.13 -16.42 -45.46
C LEU A 118 -33.48 -17.59 -46.23
N LEU A 119 -33.56 -18.79 -45.62
CA LEU A 119 -33.69 -20.16 -46.19
C LEU A 119 -32.59 -20.86 -47.05
N LEU A 120 -32.41 -22.14 -46.70
CA LEU A 120 -32.01 -23.31 -47.52
C LEU A 120 -33.33 -23.97 -48.09
N PRO A 121 -33.36 -24.90 -49.09
CA PRO A 121 -32.43 -26.05 -49.22
C PRO A 121 -32.25 -26.74 -50.62
N PHE A 122 -31.55 -27.89 -50.59
CA PHE A 122 -31.66 -29.09 -51.44
C PHE A 122 -31.32 -29.11 -52.95
N SER A 123 -30.33 -29.98 -53.27
CA SER A 123 -30.40 -31.13 -54.19
C SER A 123 -29.41 -31.22 -55.39
N ASN A 124 -28.68 -32.34 -55.38
CA ASN A 124 -28.27 -33.24 -56.48
C ASN A 124 -27.67 -32.70 -57.80
N GLY A 125 -26.42 -33.12 -58.06
CA GLY A 125 -25.80 -33.12 -59.40
C GLY A 125 -24.50 -33.93 -59.39
N VAL A 126 -24.47 -35.11 -60.03
CA VAL A 126 -23.31 -36.04 -59.99
C VAL A 126 -22.74 -36.26 -61.39
N SER A 127 -21.46 -35.98 -61.60
CA SER A 127 -20.56 -36.84 -62.42
C SER A 127 -19.08 -36.41 -62.40
N SER A 128 -18.22 -37.44 -62.38
CA SER A 128 -16.77 -37.52 -62.64
C SER A 128 -16.23 -36.49 -63.67
N MET A 129 -15.05 -35.87 -63.47
CA MET A 129 -13.79 -36.55 -63.84
C MET A 129 -12.47 -35.94 -63.29
N LYS A 130 -11.55 -36.87 -62.94
CA LYS A 130 -10.08 -36.85 -63.16
C LYS A 130 -9.24 -35.63 -62.70
N LYS A 131 -8.67 -35.79 -61.50
CA LYS A 131 -7.23 -35.64 -61.16
C LYS A 131 -6.41 -34.52 -61.83
N ASN A 132 -6.07 -33.46 -61.06
CA ASN A 132 -4.67 -33.19 -60.64
C ASN A 132 -4.51 -31.83 -59.91
N LEU A 133 -4.54 -31.83 -58.57
CA LEU A 133 -3.57 -31.16 -57.67
C LEU A 133 -3.92 -31.48 -56.20
N LEU A 134 -2.94 -31.49 -55.30
CA LEU A 134 -3.17 -31.84 -53.89
C LEU A 134 -3.79 -30.68 -53.09
N PHE A 135 -5.08 -30.78 -52.77
CA PHE A 135 -5.69 -30.01 -51.70
C PHE A 135 -5.39 -30.65 -50.34
N LEU A 136 -4.52 -30.03 -49.54
CA LEU A 136 -4.34 -30.36 -48.13
C LEU A 136 -5.27 -29.49 -47.27
N ALA A 137 -6.50 -29.96 -47.07
CA ALA A 137 -7.37 -29.47 -46.02
C ALA A 137 -7.19 -30.34 -44.75
N PRO A 138 -6.84 -29.74 -43.60
CA PRO A 138 -7.11 -30.35 -42.30
C PRO A 138 -8.40 -29.76 -41.72
N LEU A 139 -9.45 -30.59 -41.64
CA LEU A 139 -10.65 -30.26 -40.89
C LEU A 139 -10.31 -30.21 -39.38
N THR A 140 -10.70 -29.12 -38.71
CA THR A 140 -10.82 -28.96 -37.25
C THR A 140 -9.75 -29.61 -36.36
N PHE A 141 -8.87 -28.80 -35.78
CA PHE A 141 -8.51 -28.98 -34.37
C PHE A 141 -8.32 -27.62 -33.67
N LEU A 142 -9.42 -27.00 -33.27
CA LEU A 142 -9.43 -25.71 -32.56
C LEU A 142 -9.07 -25.90 -31.07
N LEU A 143 -7.90 -26.49 -30.80
CA LEU A 143 -7.31 -26.51 -29.46
C LEU A 143 -6.80 -25.10 -29.13
N GLY A 144 -7.72 -24.26 -28.65
CA GLY A 144 -7.40 -22.93 -28.15
C GLY A 144 -6.39 -23.05 -27.00
N SER A 145 -5.15 -22.66 -27.26
CA SER A 145 -4.06 -22.71 -26.28
C SER A 145 -4.31 -21.68 -25.18
N LEU A 146 -5.09 -22.09 -24.17
CA LEU A 146 -5.32 -21.38 -22.91
C LEU A 146 -4.03 -21.35 -22.08
N GLY A 147 -3.04 -20.61 -22.59
CA GLY A 147 -1.83 -20.25 -21.87
C GLY A 147 -2.22 -19.41 -20.65
N ALA A 148 -2.41 -20.08 -19.52
CA ALA A 148 -2.85 -19.50 -18.27
C ALA A 148 -1.78 -18.51 -17.76
N GLN A 149 -1.88 -17.25 -18.19
CA GLN A 149 -1.00 -16.17 -17.75
C GLN A 149 -1.08 -16.03 -16.23
N VAL A 150 -0.16 -16.64 -15.50
CA VAL A 150 -0.10 -16.62 -14.03
C VAL A 150 -0.18 -15.16 -13.56
N GLY A 151 -1.30 -14.81 -12.92
CA GLY A 151 -1.51 -13.47 -12.39
C GLY A 151 -0.51 -13.18 -11.27
N THR A 152 0.11 -12.01 -11.28
CA THR A 152 0.96 -11.53 -10.19
C THR A 152 0.17 -11.60 -8.88
N PRO A 153 0.68 -12.24 -7.82
CA PRO A 153 -0.04 -12.36 -6.56
C PRO A 153 -0.24 -10.99 -5.91
N THR A 154 -1.49 -10.70 -5.57
CA THR A 154 -1.91 -9.56 -4.76
C THR A 154 -1.94 -10.01 -3.31
N PHE A 155 -1.11 -9.37 -2.48
CA PHE A 155 -1.08 -9.64 -1.05
C PHE A 155 -2.00 -8.67 -0.30
N PHE A 156 -2.55 -9.14 0.82
CA PHE A 156 -3.39 -8.40 1.75
C PHE A 156 -2.93 -8.70 3.18
N THR A 157 -3.29 -7.82 4.12
CA THR A 157 -2.99 -7.96 5.54
C THR A 157 -4.24 -7.74 6.40
N ALA A 158 -4.29 -8.37 7.56
CA ALA A 158 -5.27 -8.10 8.61
C ALA A 158 -4.58 -7.93 9.97
N ARG A 159 -5.13 -7.07 10.82
CA ARG A 159 -4.83 -6.99 12.26
C ARG A 159 -6.10 -7.38 13.00
N LEU A 160 -6.03 -8.41 13.84
CA LEU A 160 -7.17 -8.99 14.53
C LEU A 160 -7.19 -8.54 16.01
N THR A 161 -8.34 -8.06 16.46
CA THR A 161 -8.59 -7.64 17.86
C THR A 161 -10.05 -7.93 18.27
N GLY A 162 -10.33 -7.90 19.57
CA GLY A 162 -11.69 -8.13 20.09
C GLY A 162 -12.67 -6.99 19.80
N ASP A 163 -12.21 -5.74 19.78
CA ASP A 163 -13.03 -4.56 19.47
C ASP A 163 -13.47 -4.47 17.99
N GLN A 164 -12.98 -5.37 17.15
CA GLN A 164 -13.39 -5.55 15.76
C GLN A 164 -14.39 -6.69 15.55
N GLN A 165 -14.74 -7.46 16.59
CA GLN A 165 -15.83 -8.44 16.54
C GLN A 165 -17.20 -7.77 16.48
N SER A 166 -18.22 -8.56 16.13
CA SER A 166 -19.63 -8.13 16.08
C SER A 166 -20.50 -9.20 16.76
N PRO A 167 -20.89 -9.02 18.05
CA PRO A 167 -20.59 -7.87 18.92
C PRO A 167 -19.11 -7.79 19.35
N PRO A 168 -18.60 -6.61 19.76
CA PRO A 168 -17.23 -6.45 20.25
C PRO A 168 -16.92 -7.28 21.50
N VAL A 169 -15.73 -7.88 21.54
CA VAL A 169 -15.25 -8.74 22.64
C VAL A 169 -14.17 -8.01 23.45
N LYS A 170 -14.27 -8.06 24.79
CA LYS A 170 -13.20 -7.61 25.69
C LYS A 170 -12.18 -8.73 25.88
N THR A 171 -11.03 -8.62 25.21
CA THR A 171 -9.89 -9.55 25.35
C THR A 171 -8.56 -8.81 25.17
N HIS A 172 -7.49 -9.38 25.73
CA HIS A 172 -6.10 -8.98 25.42
C HIS A 172 -5.55 -9.70 24.18
N GLY A 173 -6.36 -10.56 23.56
CA GLY A 173 -6.07 -11.26 22.32
C GLY A 173 -5.75 -10.32 21.17
N VAL A 174 -4.67 -10.62 20.47
CA VAL A 174 -4.24 -9.94 19.24
C VAL A 174 -3.84 -10.96 18.19
N GLY A 175 -3.98 -10.62 16.92
CA GLY A 175 -3.53 -11.47 15.82
C GLY A 175 -3.20 -10.70 14.55
N TRP A 176 -2.53 -11.39 13.64
CA TRP A 176 -2.04 -10.83 12.39
C TRP A 176 -2.27 -11.84 11.27
N GLY A 177 -2.86 -11.38 10.17
CA GLY A 177 -3.15 -12.19 9.00
C GLY A 177 -2.43 -11.68 7.76
N MET A 178 -2.00 -12.61 6.91
CA MET A 178 -1.48 -12.37 5.58
C MET A 178 -2.28 -13.23 4.59
N VAL A 179 -2.76 -12.63 3.50
CA VAL A 179 -3.49 -13.33 2.43
C VAL A 179 -2.78 -13.10 1.10
N ASP A 180 -2.42 -14.19 0.43
CA ASP A 180 -1.84 -14.27 -0.91
C ASP A 180 -2.95 -14.65 -1.90
N LEU A 181 -3.29 -13.79 -2.85
CA LEU A 181 -4.35 -13.99 -3.83
C LEU A 181 -3.81 -13.89 -5.25
N ASN A 182 -4.07 -14.88 -6.09
CA ASN A 182 -3.97 -14.71 -7.54
C ASN A 182 -5.31 -14.16 -8.08
N PRO A 183 -5.40 -12.88 -8.49
CA PRO A 183 -6.67 -12.27 -8.87
C PRO A 183 -7.23 -12.78 -10.20
N LYS A 184 -6.45 -13.54 -10.99
CA LYS A 184 -6.92 -14.15 -12.25
C LYS A 184 -7.54 -15.53 -12.03
N THR A 185 -6.96 -16.34 -11.14
CA THR A 185 -7.42 -17.74 -10.91
C THR A 185 -8.28 -17.90 -9.66
N GLY A 186 -8.41 -16.86 -8.83
CA GLY A 186 -9.08 -16.92 -7.53
C GLY A 186 -8.30 -17.65 -6.45
N ALA A 187 -7.20 -18.33 -6.80
CA ALA A 187 -6.40 -19.13 -5.89
C ALA A 187 -5.87 -18.26 -4.74
N VAL A 188 -6.16 -18.68 -3.50
CA VAL A 188 -5.89 -17.93 -2.28
C VAL A 188 -5.10 -18.81 -1.30
N ARG A 189 -4.11 -18.21 -0.62
CA ARG A 189 -3.46 -18.77 0.57
C ARG A 189 -3.56 -17.77 1.72
N ILE A 190 -3.66 -18.30 2.93
CA ILE A 190 -3.87 -17.52 4.15
C ILE A 190 -2.90 -18.03 5.21
N PHE A 191 -2.27 -17.08 5.92
CA PHE A 191 -1.56 -17.30 7.16
C PHE A 191 -2.18 -16.40 8.22
N LEU A 192 -2.43 -16.93 9.42
CA LEU A 192 -2.91 -16.21 10.59
C LEU A 192 -2.09 -16.65 11.80
N ALA A 193 -1.62 -15.69 12.59
CA ALA A 193 -0.98 -15.95 13.87
C ALA A 193 -1.61 -15.07 14.97
N SER A 194 -1.58 -15.54 16.21
CA SER A 194 -2.17 -14.84 17.36
C SER A 194 -1.31 -14.93 18.62
N ARG A 195 -1.61 -14.06 19.58
CA ARG A 195 -1.06 -14.06 20.95
C ARG A 195 -2.16 -13.65 21.92
N GLY A 196 -2.21 -14.28 23.09
CA GLY A 196 -3.24 -14.03 24.10
C GLY A 196 -4.60 -14.68 23.80
N VAL A 197 -4.67 -15.57 22.80
CA VAL A 197 -5.87 -16.36 22.47
C VAL A 197 -5.45 -17.82 22.31
N VAL A 198 -6.16 -18.74 22.97
CA VAL A 198 -6.04 -20.19 22.72
C VAL A 198 -7.05 -20.57 21.64
N GLY A 199 -6.59 -20.53 20.39
CA GLY A 199 -7.42 -20.77 19.21
C GLY A 199 -7.96 -22.20 19.14
N LYS A 200 -9.25 -22.31 18.81
CA LYS A 200 -9.95 -23.58 18.52
C LYS A 200 -10.33 -23.72 17.04
N ALA A 201 -10.66 -22.62 16.38
CA ALA A 201 -10.91 -22.55 14.94
C ALA A 201 -10.60 -21.13 14.42
N ALA A 202 -10.33 -20.99 13.13
CA ALA A 202 -10.15 -19.69 12.46
C ALA A 202 -10.70 -19.74 11.04
N HIS A 203 -11.21 -18.63 10.52
CA HIS A 203 -11.87 -18.59 9.22
C HIS A 203 -11.57 -17.29 8.46
N LEU A 204 -11.66 -17.36 7.13
CA LEU A 204 -12.00 -16.22 6.29
C LEU A 204 -13.52 -16.15 6.14
N HIS A 205 -14.10 -14.96 6.28
CA HIS A 205 -15.52 -14.69 6.10
C HIS A 205 -15.76 -13.58 5.05
N SER A 206 -16.93 -13.62 4.43
CA SER A 206 -17.50 -12.47 3.71
C SER A 206 -18.12 -11.50 4.71
N GLY A 207 -17.80 -10.22 4.62
CA GLY A 207 -18.41 -9.17 5.45
C GLY A 207 -17.56 -7.91 5.51
N PHE A 208 -18.21 -6.75 5.45
CA PHE A 208 -17.59 -5.44 5.68
C PHE A 208 -17.33 -5.21 7.19
N PRO A 209 -16.56 -4.16 7.58
CA PRO A 209 -16.41 -3.78 8.98
C PRO A 209 -17.76 -3.67 9.71
N GLY A 210 -17.81 -4.13 10.96
CA GLY A 210 -19.03 -4.16 11.78
C GLY A 210 -20.12 -5.16 11.34
N LYS A 211 -19.92 -5.91 10.23
CA LYS A 211 -20.91 -6.88 9.73
C LYS A 211 -20.34 -8.29 9.68
N SER A 212 -20.93 -9.18 10.49
CA SER A 212 -20.75 -10.62 10.39
C SER A 212 -21.36 -11.17 9.08
N GLY A 213 -20.86 -12.31 8.61
CA GLY A 213 -21.37 -12.98 7.42
C GLY A 213 -20.82 -14.40 7.27
N PRO A 214 -21.11 -15.10 6.16
CA PRO A 214 -20.81 -16.52 6.02
C PRO A 214 -19.30 -16.80 5.92
N VAL A 215 -18.91 -17.99 6.41
CA VAL A 215 -17.57 -18.56 6.19
C VAL A 215 -17.31 -18.72 4.69
N VAL A 216 -16.12 -18.31 4.25
CA VAL A 216 -15.62 -18.43 2.88
C VAL A 216 -14.57 -19.53 2.79
N LEU A 217 -13.68 -19.61 3.78
CA LEU A 217 -12.63 -20.62 3.85
C LEU A 217 -12.26 -20.90 5.32
N PRO A 218 -12.43 -22.14 5.83
CA PRO A 218 -11.88 -22.53 7.12
C PRO A 218 -10.35 -22.63 7.06
N LEU A 219 -9.69 -22.25 8.15
CA LEU A 219 -8.25 -22.40 8.33
C LEU A 219 -7.94 -23.60 9.23
N LYS A 220 -6.85 -24.32 8.93
CA LYS A 220 -6.33 -25.46 9.69
C LYS A 220 -5.15 -25.02 10.56
N GLY A 221 -5.00 -25.62 11.74
CA GLY A 221 -3.91 -25.34 12.68
C GLY A 221 -4.44 -25.12 14.11
N GLY A 222 -3.70 -24.32 14.88
CA GLY A 222 -3.97 -24.00 16.28
C GLY A 222 -2.82 -24.37 17.22
N PRO A 223 -2.83 -23.86 18.47
CA PRO A 223 -3.76 -22.87 19.01
C PRO A 223 -3.42 -21.43 18.58
N SER A 224 -2.21 -21.15 18.10
CA SER A 224 -1.71 -19.78 17.86
C SER A 224 -1.25 -19.49 16.42
N VAL A 225 -1.28 -20.50 15.53
CA VAL A 225 -0.96 -20.36 14.10
C VAL A 225 -1.95 -21.18 13.28
N PHE A 226 -2.54 -20.57 12.26
CA PHE A 226 -3.51 -21.18 11.35
C PHE A 226 -3.14 -20.85 9.90
N THR A 227 -3.42 -21.77 8.98
CA THR A 227 -3.26 -21.55 7.54
C THR A 227 -4.47 -22.02 6.75
N GLY A 228 -4.68 -21.43 5.57
CA GLY A 228 -5.71 -21.88 4.63
C GLY A 228 -5.20 -21.82 3.20
N ALA A 229 -5.75 -22.67 2.35
CA ALA A 229 -5.54 -22.64 0.90
C ALA A 229 -6.84 -23.04 0.21
N GLY A 230 -7.13 -22.44 -0.94
CA GLY A 230 -8.34 -22.71 -1.71
C GLY A 230 -8.45 -21.81 -2.94
N SER A 231 -9.67 -21.63 -3.46
CA SER A 231 -9.96 -20.64 -4.50
C SER A 231 -11.23 -19.86 -4.19
N LEU A 232 -11.19 -18.55 -4.44
CA LEU A 232 -12.30 -17.63 -4.30
C LEU A 232 -13.07 -17.50 -5.62
N LYS A 233 -14.40 -17.55 -5.56
CA LYS A 233 -15.28 -17.23 -6.69
C LYS A 233 -15.04 -15.79 -7.16
N PRO A 234 -15.28 -15.41 -8.44
CA PRO A 234 -15.04 -14.04 -8.93
C PRO A 234 -15.73 -12.93 -8.11
N THR A 235 -16.91 -13.22 -7.54
CA THR A 235 -17.61 -12.32 -6.61
C THR A 235 -16.89 -12.16 -5.27
N GLN A 236 -16.29 -13.24 -4.75
CA GLN A 236 -15.46 -13.25 -3.54
C GLN A 236 -14.11 -12.55 -3.77
N VAL A 237 -13.48 -12.74 -4.94
CA VAL A 237 -12.30 -11.97 -5.38
C VAL A 237 -12.60 -10.47 -5.38
N LYS A 238 -13.73 -10.07 -5.95
CA LYS A 238 -14.19 -8.66 -5.96
C LYS A 238 -14.52 -8.15 -4.55
N ALA A 239 -15.06 -8.99 -3.66
CA ALA A 239 -15.30 -8.61 -2.26
C ALA A 239 -13.97 -8.37 -1.51
N LEU A 240 -13.01 -9.29 -1.60
CA LEU A 240 -11.68 -9.18 -0.99
C LEU A 240 -10.91 -7.94 -1.49
N LEU A 241 -10.88 -7.71 -2.80
CA LEU A 241 -10.28 -6.51 -3.41
C LEU A 241 -10.90 -5.19 -2.92
N ASN A 242 -12.18 -5.21 -2.54
CA ASN A 242 -12.91 -4.06 -1.99
C ASN A 242 -12.91 -4.00 -0.45
N GLY A 243 -12.10 -4.82 0.23
CA GLY A 243 -12.05 -4.87 1.70
C GLY A 243 -13.31 -5.43 2.37
N GLY A 244 -14.15 -6.17 1.63
CA GLY A 244 -15.40 -6.81 2.09
C GLY A 244 -15.22 -8.22 2.64
N MET A 245 -14.04 -8.55 3.16
CA MET A 245 -13.74 -9.82 3.84
C MET A 245 -12.95 -9.60 5.12
N TYR A 246 -13.11 -10.51 6.08
CA TYR A 246 -12.41 -10.47 7.36
C TYR A 246 -11.87 -11.86 7.75
N LEU A 247 -10.80 -11.87 8.53
CA LEU A 247 -10.35 -13.05 9.27
C LEU A 247 -10.87 -12.99 10.71
N ASN A 248 -11.17 -14.13 11.29
CA ASN A 248 -11.44 -14.27 12.72
C ASN A 248 -10.74 -15.50 13.32
N LEU A 249 -10.64 -15.49 14.64
CA LEU A 249 -10.13 -16.58 15.47
C LEU A 249 -11.12 -16.82 16.62
N HIS A 250 -11.48 -18.08 16.84
CA HIS A 250 -12.42 -18.55 17.85
C HIS A 250 -11.67 -19.24 18.98
N SER A 251 -12.18 -19.14 20.21
CA SER A 251 -11.63 -19.80 21.39
C SER A 251 -12.72 -20.59 22.12
N ALA A 252 -12.36 -21.29 23.20
CA ALA A 252 -13.34 -21.98 24.04
C ALA A 252 -14.30 -21.02 24.77
N THR A 253 -13.82 -19.84 25.16
CA THR A 253 -14.61 -18.81 25.86
C THR A 253 -15.43 -17.94 24.90
N HIS A 254 -15.01 -17.83 23.63
CA HIS A 254 -15.75 -17.08 22.60
C HIS A 254 -15.97 -17.94 21.34
N PRO A 255 -16.94 -18.89 21.35
CA PRO A 255 -17.22 -19.77 20.21
C PRO A 255 -17.69 -19.03 18.94
N ALA A 256 -18.34 -17.87 19.07
CA ALA A 256 -18.70 -17.01 17.94
C ALA A 256 -17.48 -16.29 17.30
N GLY A 257 -16.35 -16.26 18.01
CA GLY A 257 -15.11 -15.58 17.62
C GLY A 257 -14.62 -14.66 18.73
N GLU A 258 -13.34 -14.76 19.09
CA GLU A 258 -12.71 -13.90 20.11
C GLU A 258 -12.09 -12.63 19.49
N ILE A 259 -11.38 -12.78 18.38
CA ILE A 259 -10.74 -11.65 17.67
C ILE A 259 -11.06 -11.70 16.18
N ARG A 260 -11.27 -10.53 15.58
CA ARG A 260 -11.59 -10.34 14.16
C ARG A 260 -10.75 -9.21 13.59
N GLY A 261 -10.45 -9.28 12.29
CA GLY A 261 -9.65 -8.28 11.59
C GLY A 261 -10.02 -8.20 10.13
N GLN A 262 -10.30 -7.00 9.62
CA GLN A 262 -10.63 -6.81 8.22
C GLN A 262 -9.41 -7.15 7.34
N VAL A 263 -9.61 -7.89 6.24
CA VAL A 263 -8.57 -8.16 5.26
C VAL A 263 -8.52 -7.01 4.28
N LEU A 264 -7.45 -6.22 4.34
CA LEU A 264 -7.27 -5.01 3.56
C LEU A 264 -5.98 -5.09 2.73
N LEU A 265 -5.92 -4.32 1.65
CA LEU A 265 -4.65 -4.12 0.94
C LEU A 265 -3.60 -3.55 1.92
N PRO A 266 -2.31 -3.90 1.79
CA PRO A 266 -1.31 -3.54 2.77
C PRO A 266 -1.09 -2.02 2.79
N ILE A 267 -1.64 -1.36 3.81
CA ILE A 267 -1.17 -0.04 4.28
C ILE A 267 0.25 -0.14 4.87
N THR A 268 0.68 -1.38 5.16
CA THR A 268 1.96 -1.76 5.72
C THR A 268 3.03 -1.87 4.64
N LYS A 269 4.29 -1.67 5.07
CA LYS A 269 5.46 -1.75 4.20
C LYS A 269 5.72 -3.22 3.89
N ARG A 270 5.52 -3.62 2.63
CA ARG A 270 5.93 -4.94 2.13
C ARG A 270 7.43 -4.93 1.86
N PHE A 271 8.13 -5.93 2.38
CA PHE A 271 9.52 -6.22 2.07
C PHE A 271 9.62 -7.57 1.36
N VAL A 272 10.61 -7.71 0.48
CA VAL A 272 10.99 -8.99 -0.13
C VAL A 272 12.50 -9.17 -0.11
N ALA A 273 12.93 -10.42 -0.19
CA ALA A 273 14.32 -10.82 -0.37
C ALA A 273 14.39 -12.02 -1.31
N THR A 274 15.36 -12.01 -2.22
CA THR A 274 15.86 -13.24 -2.84
C THR A 274 17.12 -13.63 -2.08
N LEU A 275 17.24 -14.91 -1.69
CA LEU A 275 18.37 -15.44 -0.94
C LEU A 275 19.20 -16.37 -1.84
N ASP A 276 20.52 -16.23 -1.78
CA ASP A 276 21.49 -17.10 -2.46
C ASP A 276 22.85 -17.08 -1.74
N GLY A 277 23.77 -17.95 -2.15
CA GLY A 277 25.12 -18.04 -1.58
C GLY A 277 26.08 -16.92 -1.99
N LYS A 278 25.84 -16.22 -3.11
CA LYS A 278 26.67 -15.09 -3.56
C LYS A 278 26.43 -13.83 -2.72
N GLN A 279 25.23 -13.71 -2.16
CA GLN A 279 24.87 -12.67 -1.19
C GLN A 279 25.33 -12.96 0.25
N ALA A 280 25.89 -14.14 0.54
CA ALA A 280 26.50 -14.47 1.83
C ALA A 280 27.77 -13.64 2.09
N VAL A 281 28.26 -13.63 3.33
CA VAL A 281 29.47 -12.90 3.73
C VAL A 281 30.30 -13.79 4.66
N PRO A 282 31.40 -14.41 4.17
CA PRO A 282 31.89 -14.38 2.79
C PRO A 282 30.90 -15.06 1.80
N PRO A 283 30.91 -14.66 0.52
CA PRO A 283 30.17 -15.37 -0.53
C PRO A 283 30.59 -16.84 -0.66
N ASN A 284 29.64 -17.70 -1.01
CA ASN A 284 29.87 -19.13 -1.19
C ASN A 284 29.21 -19.66 -2.49
N ASN A 285 29.59 -20.89 -2.87
CA ASN A 285 29.19 -21.53 -4.13
C ASN A 285 27.87 -22.34 -4.04
N SER A 286 27.08 -22.21 -2.96
CA SER A 286 25.83 -22.97 -2.84
C SER A 286 24.85 -22.61 -3.95
N GLN A 287 24.24 -23.67 -4.51
CA GLN A 287 23.14 -23.58 -5.48
C GLN A 287 21.77 -23.55 -4.78
N ALA A 288 21.75 -23.53 -3.44
CA ALA A 288 20.54 -23.29 -2.68
C ALA A 288 20.01 -21.87 -2.94
N THR A 289 18.68 -21.73 -2.88
CA THR A 289 17.97 -20.49 -3.17
C THR A 289 16.87 -20.27 -2.14
N GLY A 290 16.44 -19.01 -1.98
CA GLY A 290 15.27 -18.70 -1.19
C GLY A 290 14.51 -17.46 -1.64
N GLU A 291 13.25 -17.40 -1.25
CA GLU A 291 12.34 -16.29 -1.48
C GLU A 291 11.71 -15.91 -0.14
N GLY A 292 11.90 -14.67 0.29
CA GLY A 292 11.34 -14.13 1.52
C GLY A 292 10.40 -12.97 1.24
N ILE A 293 9.29 -12.93 1.98
CA ILE A 293 8.34 -11.81 2.05
C ILE A 293 8.12 -11.41 3.50
N ALA A 294 7.87 -10.12 3.75
CA ALA A 294 7.55 -9.60 5.08
C ALA A 294 6.59 -8.41 5.01
N PHE A 295 5.72 -8.26 6.00
CA PHE A 295 4.84 -7.11 6.17
C PHE A 295 5.03 -6.50 7.56
N PHE A 296 5.31 -5.20 7.62
CA PHE A 296 5.53 -4.49 8.89
C PHE A 296 4.24 -3.86 9.43
N HIS A 297 3.66 -4.45 10.47
CA HIS A 297 2.41 -4.02 11.10
C HIS A 297 2.67 -2.99 12.22
N GLU A 298 2.13 -1.78 12.03
CA GLU A 298 1.98 -0.74 13.05
C GLU A 298 0.53 -0.81 13.60
N PRO A 299 0.24 -0.44 14.86
CA PRO A 299 1.14 0.08 15.90
C PRO A 299 1.91 -1.01 16.67
N ASP A 300 1.65 -2.30 16.41
CA ASP A 300 2.28 -3.39 17.17
C ASP A 300 3.80 -3.45 16.98
N ASN A 301 4.31 -2.89 15.87
CA ASN A 301 5.70 -2.90 15.42
C ASN A 301 6.25 -4.32 15.24
N VAL A 302 5.53 -5.16 14.50
CA VAL A 302 5.94 -6.55 14.20
C VAL A 302 6.07 -6.80 12.71
N LEU A 303 7.04 -7.63 12.32
CA LEU A 303 7.13 -8.22 10.99
C LEU A 303 6.37 -9.54 10.97
N VAL A 304 5.31 -9.61 10.16
CA VAL A 304 4.70 -10.88 9.73
C VAL A 304 5.50 -11.37 8.52
N TYR A 305 6.11 -12.54 8.60
CA TYR A 305 7.05 -13.03 7.60
C TYR A 305 6.70 -14.42 7.06
N ALA A 306 7.13 -14.67 5.82
CA ALA A 306 7.25 -16.01 5.26
C ALA A 306 8.52 -16.09 4.40
N VAL A 307 9.31 -17.15 4.56
CA VAL A 307 10.53 -17.44 3.79
C VAL A 307 10.46 -18.89 3.32
N ARG A 308 10.72 -19.12 2.03
CA ARG A 308 10.86 -20.46 1.44
C ARG A 308 12.28 -20.64 0.95
N THR A 309 12.83 -21.83 1.07
CA THR A 309 14.17 -22.17 0.57
C THR A 309 14.17 -23.51 -0.16
N LYS A 310 15.08 -23.68 -1.12
CA LYS A 310 15.30 -24.92 -1.88
C LYS A 310 16.79 -25.25 -1.89
N GLY A 311 17.12 -26.54 -1.90
CA GLY A 311 18.51 -27.03 -2.03
C GLY A 311 19.29 -27.17 -0.72
N LEU A 312 18.90 -26.47 0.35
CA LEU A 312 19.54 -26.59 1.68
C LEU A 312 19.41 -28.01 2.26
N LYS A 313 20.46 -28.44 2.98
CA LYS A 313 20.50 -29.67 3.78
C LYS A 313 21.01 -29.34 5.18
N GLN A 314 20.61 -30.14 6.19
CA GLN A 314 21.09 -30.00 7.58
C GLN A 314 21.08 -28.55 8.10
N VAL A 315 19.91 -27.88 8.00
CA VAL A 315 19.71 -26.54 8.54
C VAL A 315 19.87 -26.56 10.05
N LEU A 316 20.68 -25.64 10.58
CA LEU A 316 20.88 -25.42 12.00
C LEU A 316 19.94 -24.32 12.53
N ALA A 317 19.83 -23.21 11.80
CA ALA A 317 19.05 -22.05 12.22
C ALA A 317 18.69 -21.14 11.03
N ALA A 318 17.70 -20.28 11.23
CA ALA A 318 17.30 -19.25 10.28
C ALA A 318 16.99 -17.95 11.06
N HIS A 319 17.43 -16.79 10.54
CA HIS A 319 17.44 -15.54 11.29
C HIS A 319 17.08 -14.32 10.42
N VAL A 320 16.58 -13.26 11.05
CA VAL A 320 16.76 -11.88 10.58
C VAL A 320 17.97 -11.29 11.31
N HIS A 321 18.90 -10.72 10.55
CA HIS A 321 20.06 -10.00 11.04
C HIS A 321 20.01 -8.50 10.67
N LEU A 322 20.73 -7.70 11.44
CA LEU A 322 21.09 -6.32 11.13
C LEU A 322 22.38 -6.31 10.30
N GLY A 323 22.36 -5.69 9.12
CA GLY A 323 23.54 -5.45 8.31
C GLY A 323 23.21 -4.84 6.93
N ALA A 324 24.05 -3.89 6.52
CA ALA A 324 24.03 -3.35 5.17
C ALA A 324 24.40 -4.44 4.12
N PRO A 325 24.12 -4.23 2.83
CA PRO A 325 24.57 -5.14 1.77
C PRO A 325 26.09 -5.37 1.85
N GLY A 326 26.54 -6.62 1.82
CA GLY A 326 27.95 -6.99 1.95
C GLY A 326 28.52 -6.91 3.37
N LYS A 327 27.70 -6.63 4.40
CA LYS A 327 28.12 -6.64 5.81
C LYS A 327 27.30 -7.61 6.65
N THR A 328 27.97 -8.26 7.59
CA THR A 328 27.39 -9.03 8.69
C THR A 328 26.97 -8.13 9.85
N GLY A 329 26.25 -8.70 10.82
CA GLY A 329 25.92 -8.05 12.09
C GLY A 329 24.98 -8.90 12.95
N PRO A 330 24.48 -8.38 14.07
CA PRO A 330 23.79 -9.16 15.09
C PRO A 330 22.44 -9.70 14.60
N VAL A 331 22.01 -10.81 15.21
CA VAL A 331 20.63 -11.33 15.06
C VAL A 331 19.64 -10.34 15.68
N VAL A 332 18.56 -10.04 14.95
CA VAL A 332 17.43 -9.24 15.45
C VAL A 332 16.35 -10.16 15.99
N PHE A 333 16.03 -11.25 15.29
CA PHE A 333 15.18 -12.34 15.78
C PHE A 333 15.35 -13.64 14.97
N PRO A 334 15.10 -14.83 15.56
CA PRO A 334 15.04 -16.09 14.83
C PRO A 334 13.75 -16.22 14.00
N LEU A 335 13.89 -16.86 12.84
CA LEU A 335 12.78 -17.29 12.00
C LEU A 335 12.26 -18.64 12.50
N ARG A 336 10.94 -18.77 12.66
CA ARG A 336 10.27 -20.01 13.09
C ARG A 336 9.90 -20.87 11.88
N GLY A 337 10.16 -22.16 11.95
CA GLY A 337 9.84 -23.15 10.91
C GLY A 337 10.99 -24.12 10.65
N SER A 338 10.78 -25.05 9.72
CA SER A 338 11.68 -26.15 9.39
C SER A 338 11.50 -26.57 7.92
N ASN A 339 12.27 -27.56 7.44
CA ASN A 339 12.12 -28.18 6.11
C ASN A 339 12.04 -27.18 4.94
N GLY A 340 12.73 -26.04 5.07
CA GLY A 340 12.77 -24.98 4.06
C GLY A 340 11.54 -24.08 3.98
N LEU A 341 10.64 -24.11 4.97
CA LEU A 341 9.56 -23.15 5.15
C LEU A 341 9.64 -22.51 6.55
N TYR A 342 9.81 -21.20 6.58
CA TYR A 342 9.79 -20.40 7.80
C TYR A 342 8.65 -19.39 7.72
N CYS A 343 7.81 -19.30 8.74
CA CYS A 343 6.74 -18.32 8.82
C CYS A 343 6.40 -17.97 10.27
N GLY A 344 5.95 -16.74 10.48
CA GLY A 344 5.72 -16.27 11.85
C GLY A 344 5.51 -14.78 11.95
N VAL A 345 5.53 -14.32 13.21
CA VAL A 345 5.49 -12.92 13.60
C VAL A 345 6.73 -12.66 14.45
N SER A 346 7.42 -11.55 14.21
CA SER A 346 8.58 -11.16 15.00
C SER A 346 8.18 -10.78 16.44
N PRO A 347 9.15 -10.77 17.38
CA PRO A 347 9.04 -9.91 18.56
C PRO A 347 8.75 -8.45 18.17
N ARG A 348 8.27 -7.64 19.12
CA ARG A 348 8.08 -6.20 18.91
C ARG A 348 9.43 -5.54 18.61
N MET A 349 9.58 -4.98 17.42
CA MET A 349 10.83 -4.40 16.92
C MET A 349 11.13 -3.07 17.62
N LYS A 350 12.43 -2.80 17.86
CA LYS A 350 12.90 -1.51 18.41
C LYS A 350 12.91 -0.45 17.30
N ALA A 351 12.90 0.83 17.69
CA ALA A 351 12.94 1.94 16.74
C ALA A 351 14.18 1.91 15.81
N SER A 352 15.32 1.44 16.32
CA SER A 352 16.55 1.15 15.56
C SER A 352 16.31 0.15 14.43
N ASP A 353 15.63 -0.95 14.75
CA ASP A 353 15.48 -2.11 13.86
C ASP A 353 14.45 -1.79 12.76
N ILE A 354 13.43 -0.98 13.10
CA ILE A 354 12.45 -0.43 12.16
C ILE A 354 13.13 0.57 11.21
N LEU A 355 14.04 1.41 11.70
CA LEU A 355 14.83 2.31 10.85
C LEU A 355 15.75 1.52 9.91
N ALA A 356 16.46 0.51 10.42
CA ALA A 356 17.30 -0.37 9.62
C ALA A 356 16.49 -1.13 8.54
N LEU A 357 15.31 -1.65 8.90
CA LEU A 357 14.39 -2.31 7.98
C LEU A 357 13.97 -1.37 6.84
N VAL A 358 13.57 -0.14 7.16
CA VAL A 358 13.17 0.87 6.17
C VAL A 358 14.34 1.33 5.29
N GLN A 359 15.57 1.31 5.81
CA GLN A 359 16.80 1.57 5.04
C GLN A 359 17.26 0.37 4.19
N GLY A 360 16.63 -0.82 4.32
CA GLY A 360 17.08 -2.04 3.66
C GLY A 360 18.35 -2.66 4.26
N ASN A 361 18.62 -2.35 5.53
CA ASN A 361 19.74 -2.81 6.35
C ASN A 361 19.37 -3.99 7.27
N LEU A 362 18.23 -4.66 7.06
CA LEU A 362 17.97 -5.98 7.63
C LEU A 362 18.06 -7.04 6.51
N TYR A 363 18.44 -8.27 6.85
CA TYR A 363 18.53 -9.39 5.92
C TYR A 363 18.05 -10.70 6.53
N TYR A 364 17.49 -11.58 5.70
CA TYR A 364 17.29 -12.99 6.06
C TYR A 364 18.59 -13.77 5.85
N ASN A 365 18.89 -14.69 6.76
CA ASN A 365 20.04 -15.60 6.71
C ASN A 365 19.57 -17.02 7.09
N VAL A 366 20.08 -18.05 6.42
CA VAL A 366 19.82 -19.45 6.78
C VAL A 366 21.13 -20.22 6.88
N HIS A 367 21.34 -20.87 8.02
CA HIS A 367 22.60 -21.50 8.43
C HIS A 367 22.47 -23.02 8.33
N THR A 368 23.50 -23.68 7.82
CA THR A 368 23.57 -25.16 7.73
C THR A 368 24.83 -25.68 8.42
N SER A 369 24.90 -26.99 8.64
CA SER A 369 26.12 -27.66 9.13
C SER A 369 27.33 -27.38 8.22
N GLN A 370 27.09 -27.27 6.91
CA GLN A 370 28.12 -27.04 5.89
C GLN A 370 28.56 -25.57 5.81
N VAL A 371 27.65 -24.61 6.04
CA VAL A 371 27.98 -23.17 6.04
C VAL A 371 27.35 -22.48 7.26
N GLN A 372 28.03 -22.60 8.40
CA GLN A 372 27.54 -22.11 9.70
C GLN A 372 27.42 -20.58 9.78
N ALA A 373 28.17 -19.82 8.96
CA ALA A 373 28.04 -18.37 8.85
C ALA A 373 26.70 -17.91 8.19
N GLY A 374 26.02 -18.83 7.49
CA GLY A 374 24.87 -18.57 6.63
C GLY A 374 25.16 -19.06 5.22
N GLU A 375 24.48 -20.12 4.80
CA GLU A 375 24.61 -20.69 3.45
C GLU A 375 23.96 -19.79 2.41
N ILE A 376 22.78 -19.24 2.71
CA ILE A 376 22.09 -18.29 1.83
C ILE A 376 21.60 -17.07 2.60
N ARG A 377 21.76 -15.90 1.97
CA ARG A 377 21.50 -14.57 2.55
C ARG A 377 20.75 -13.70 1.56
N GLY A 378 19.88 -12.81 2.04
CA GLY A 378 19.14 -11.87 1.20
C GLY A 378 18.61 -10.65 1.95
N GLN A 379 18.89 -9.43 1.46
CA GLN A 379 18.41 -8.20 2.10
C GLN A 379 16.88 -8.08 2.02
N LEU A 380 16.26 -7.64 3.11
CA LEU A 380 14.86 -7.18 3.13
C LEU A 380 14.76 -5.84 2.40
N ARG A 381 14.39 -5.87 1.12
CA ARG A 381 14.16 -4.68 0.30
C ARG A 381 12.68 -4.30 0.33
N SER A 382 12.37 -3.03 0.58
CA SER A 382 11.00 -2.51 0.47
C SER A 382 10.49 -2.71 -0.97
N GLN A 383 9.49 -3.58 -1.13
CA GLN A 383 8.76 -3.79 -2.39
C GLN A 383 7.42 -3.04 -2.39
N ALA A 384 7.41 -1.88 -1.72
CA ALA A 384 6.54 -0.78 -2.11
C ALA A 384 6.84 -0.43 -3.57
N VAL A 385 5.81 -0.27 -4.40
CA VAL A 385 5.95 0.54 -5.60
C VAL A 385 6.15 1.96 -5.09
N PHE A 386 7.39 2.44 -5.08
CA PHE A 386 7.71 3.81 -4.75
C PHE A 386 7.11 4.70 -5.84
N THR A 387 5.87 5.16 -5.62
CA THR A 387 5.32 6.28 -6.41
C THR A 387 5.96 7.60 -5.99
N THR A 388 6.81 7.62 -4.95
CA THR A 388 7.41 8.83 -4.40
C THR A 388 8.89 8.61 -4.04
N PHE A 389 9.72 9.61 -4.31
CA PHE A 389 11.18 9.61 -4.12
C PHE A 389 11.64 10.95 -3.53
N LEU A 390 12.78 10.92 -2.83
CA LEU A 390 13.40 12.09 -2.19
C LEU A 390 14.88 12.17 -2.56
N GLY A 391 15.41 13.38 -2.68
CA GLY A 391 16.86 13.63 -2.74
C GLY A 391 17.23 14.82 -1.86
N ARG A 392 18.27 14.69 -1.04
CA ARG A 392 18.81 15.79 -0.22
C ARG A 392 19.97 16.42 -0.95
N LEU A 393 19.84 17.68 -1.33
CA LEU A 393 20.89 18.37 -2.07
C LEU A 393 21.80 19.08 -1.09
N ASP A 394 23.10 18.79 -1.22
CA ASP A 394 24.18 19.26 -0.36
C ASP A 394 25.46 19.39 -1.20
N GLY A 395 26.38 20.27 -0.81
CA GLY A 395 27.68 20.41 -1.47
C GLY A 395 28.62 19.24 -1.19
N ALA A 396 28.54 18.65 0.01
CA ALA A 396 29.33 17.47 0.39
C ALA A 396 28.94 16.19 -0.39
N ASN A 397 27.78 16.20 -1.06
CA ASN A 397 27.31 15.13 -1.94
C ASN A 397 27.79 15.27 -3.40
N GLN A 398 28.41 16.41 -3.78
CA GLN A 398 28.95 16.59 -5.12
C GLN A 398 30.20 15.73 -5.37
N VAL A 399 30.57 15.60 -6.64
CA VAL A 399 31.77 14.89 -7.07
C VAL A 399 32.49 15.75 -8.13
N PRO A 400 33.59 16.44 -7.80
CA PRO A 400 34.17 16.61 -6.46
C PRO A 400 33.22 17.33 -5.47
N PRO A 401 33.36 17.12 -4.15
CA PRO A 401 32.58 17.84 -3.15
C PRO A 401 32.79 19.36 -3.20
N VAL A 402 31.75 20.13 -2.88
CA VAL A 402 31.77 21.61 -2.89
C VAL A 402 31.54 22.15 -1.48
N THR A 403 32.41 23.05 -1.01
CA THR A 403 32.26 23.76 0.27
C THR A 403 31.30 24.94 0.10
N THR A 404 30.00 24.71 0.30
CA THR A 404 28.95 25.74 0.26
C THR A 404 28.05 25.65 1.49
N LYS A 405 27.36 26.76 1.82
CA LYS A 405 26.23 26.77 2.78
C LYS A 405 24.89 26.46 2.09
N ALA A 406 24.89 26.30 0.77
CA ALA A 406 23.69 26.02 0.00
C ALA A 406 23.13 24.63 0.30
N LEU A 407 21.79 24.54 0.35
CA LEU A 407 21.05 23.32 0.65
C LEU A 407 19.82 23.24 -0.23
N GLY A 408 19.42 22.01 -0.58
CA GLY A 408 18.19 21.78 -1.32
C GLY A 408 17.47 20.49 -0.95
N GLN A 409 16.23 20.38 -1.41
CA GLN A 409 15.39 19.21 -1.24
C GLN A 409 14.63 18.93 -2.54
N ALA A 410 14.88 17.76 -3.12
CA ALA A 410 14.13 17.22 -4.24
C ALA A 410 13.03 16.27 -3.74
N CYS A 411 11.85 16.42 -4.30
CA CYS A 411 10.69 15.56 -4.10
C CYS A 411 10.09 15.21 -5.45
N VAL A 412 9.95 13.91 -5.72
CA VAL A 412 9.56 13.40 -7.03
C VAL A 412 8.46 12.37 -6.85
N GLU A 413 7.40 12.45 -7.66
CA GLU A 413 6.29 11.50 -7.71
C GLU A 413 6.21 10.84 -9.09
N LEU A 414 6.30 9.51 -9.12
CA LEU A 414 6.06 8.69 -10.31
C LEU A 414 4.56 8.58 -10.55
N ASN A 415 4.12 9.25 -11.60
CA ASN A 415 2.73 9.33 -12.03
C ASN A 415 2.25 7.99 -12.61
N PRO A 416 0.93 7.70 -12.60
CA PRO A 416 0.38 6.44 -13.13
C PRO A 416 0.61 6.19 -14.64
N ASP A 417 0.97 7.21 -15.40
CA ASP A 417 1.35 7.09 -16.82
C ASP A 417 2.82 6.67 -17.02
N GLY A 418 3.66 6.76 -15.98
CA GLY A 418 5.10 6.49 -16.01
C GLY A 418 5.98 7.74 -16.13
N SER A 419 5.45 8.96 -16.06
CA SER A 419 6.23 10.21 -15.96
C SER A 419 6.58 10.55 -14.51
N LEU A 420 7.56 11.45 -14.29
CA LEU A 420 7.92 11.96 -12.96
C LEU A 420 7.44 13.40 -12.81
N SER A 421 6.51 13.65 -11.89
CA SER A 421 6.25 14.99 -11.35
C SER A 421 7.38 15.33 -10.37
N TYR A 422 8.03 16.49 -10.48
CA TYR A 422 9.11 16.90 -9.57
C TYR A 422 8.89 18.29 -8.98
N LYS A 423 9.40 18.48 -7.76
CA LYS A 423 9.71 19.79 -7.16
C LYS A 423 11.08 19.72 -6.49
N VAL A 424 11.94 20.68 -6.76
CA VAL A 424 13.25 20.86 -6.12
C VAL A 424 13.28 22.28 -5.57
N SER A 425 13.41 22.40 -4.25
CA SER A 425 13.56 23.69 -3.55
C SER A 425 14.98 23.85 -3.05
N THR A 426 15.53 25.06 -3.10
CA THR A 426 16.91 25.38 -2.71
C THR A 426 16.99 26.67 -1.90
N SER A 427 18.07 26.83 -1.13
CA SER A 427 18.42 28.03 -0.37
C SER A 427 19.94 28.15 -0.28
N GLY A 428 20.44 29.37 -0.07
CA GLY A 428 21.88 29.66 0.00
C GLY A 428 22.63 29.70 -1.33
N LEU A 429 21.92 29.56 -2.47
CA LEU A 429 22.47 29.71 -3.82
C LEU A 429 21.50 30.45 -4.75
N SER A 430 21.98 30.81 -5.95
CA SER A 430 21.15 31.28 -7.07
C SER A 430 21.39 30.37 -8.28
N ALA A 431 20.43 29.47 -8.56
CA ALA A 431 20.62 28.43 -9.56
C ALA A 431 20.40 28.92 -11.00
N VAL A 432 21.29 28.53 -11.90
CA VAL A 432 21.16 28.76 -13.35
C VAL A 432 20.56 27.55 -14.09
N ALA A 433 20.72 26.33 -13.53
CA ALA A 433 20.15 25.11 -14.09
C ALA A 433 19.97 24.02 -13.00
N ALA A 434 19.12 23.03 -13.28
CA ALA A 434 19.00 21.82 -12.48
C ALA A 434 18.62 20.61 -13.34
N HIS A 435 19.08 19.42 -12.95
CA HIS A 435 19.01 18.20 -13.75
C HIS A 435 18.74 16.96 -12.90
N ILE A 436 18.04 15.96 -13.45
CA ILE A 436 18.12 14.56 -13.01
C ILE A 436 19.16 13.86 -13.89
N HIS A 437 20.12 13.19 -13.27
CA HIS A 437 21.20 12.42 -13.90
C HIS A 437 21.10 10.91 -13.57
N LYS A 438 21.76 10.07 -14.38
CA LYS A 438 22.02 8.66 -14.07
C LYS A 438 23.46 8.48 -13.56
N GLY A 439 23.61 8.05 -12.31
CA GLY A 439 24.87 7.67 -11.69
C GLY A 439 24.65 7.23 -10.23
N GLY A 440 25.42 6.25 -9.77
CA GLY A 440 25.39 5.81 -8.37
C GLY A 440 25.92 6.87 -7.40
N ARG A 441 25.74 6.67 -6.09
CA ARG A 441 26.36 7.55 -5.06
C ARG A 441 27.89 7.60 -5.27
N GLY A 442 28.46 8.80 -5.26
CA GLY A 442 29.91 8.99 -5.50
C GLY A 442 30.33 8.91 -6.97
N THR A 443 29.42 8.59 -7.91
CA THR A 443 29.70 8.53 -9.35
C THR A 443 28.91 9.61 -10.08
N ASN A 444 29.54 10.32 -11.02
CA ASN A 444 28.84 11.21 -11.95
C ASN A 444 28.34 10.44 -13.18
N GLY A 445 27.39 11.01 -13.92
CA GLY A 445 26.96 10.46 -15.19
C GLY A 445 25.99 11.37 -15.95
N PRO A 446 25.44 10.90 -17.09
CA PRO A 446 24.73 11.74 -18.04
C PRO A 446 23.42 12.30 -17.47
N VAL A 447 23.03 13.49 -17.96
CA VAL A 447 21.70 14.06 -17.76
C VAL A 447 20.65 13.13 -18.38
N VAL A 448 19.58 12.88 -17.65
CA VAL A 448 18.39 12.13 -18.10
C VAL A 448 17.22 13.07 -18.34
N PHE A 449 17.02 14.06 -17.45
CA PHE A 449 15.97 15.08 -17.60
C PHE A 449 16.45 16.45 -17.12
N PRO A 450 16.37 17.52 -17.94
CA PRO A 450 16.50 18.89 -17.47
C PRO A 450 15.24 19.32 -16.70
N LEU A 451 15.43 20.13 -15.66
CA LEU A 451 14.37 20.59 -14.77
C LEU A 451 14.04 22.07 -15.04
N LYS A 452 12.73 22.40 -15.05
CA LYS A 452 12.22 23.73 -15.36
C LYS A 452 12.02 24.56 -14.09
N GLY A 453 12.28 25.87 -14.15
CA GLY A 453 12.18 26.80 -13.02
C GLY A 453 13.52 27.43 -12.69
N GLY A 454 13.74 27.73 -11.41
CA GLY A 454 14.88 28.50 -10.90
C GLY A 454 14.49 29.93 -10.49
N PRO A 455 15.37 30.69 -9.80
CA PRO A 455 16.66 30.24 -9.28
C PRO A 455 16.56 29.46 -7.94
N THR A 456 15.41 29.50 -7.26
CA THR A 456 15.21 28.86 -5.94
C THR A 456 14.31 27.62 -5.98
N VAL A 457 13.38 27.52 -6.94
CA VAL A 457 12.44 26.41 -7.08
C VAL A 457 12.36 25.93 -8.53
N PHE A 458 12.61 24.63 -8.74
CA PHE A 458 12.37 23.94 -10.01
C PHE A 458 11.16 23.01 -9.86
N SER A 459 10.24 23.00 -10.81
CA SER A 459 9.07 22.10 -10.79
C SER A 459 8.47 21.85 -12.16
N GLY A 460 7.95 20.66 -12.36
CA GLY A 460 7.29 20.25 -13.61
C GLY A 460 7.08 18.75 -13.68
N THR A 461 6.88 18.24 -14.89
CA THR A 461 6.73 16.81 -15.17
C THR A 461 7.69 16.40 -16.29
N THR A 462 8.35 15.25 -16.16
CA THR A 462 9.23 14.68 -17.20
C THR A 462 8.42 14.06 -18.34
N ALA A 463 9.12 13.68 -19.42
CA ALA A 463 8.59 12.65 -20.32
C ALA A 463 8.38 11.31 -19.55
N LYS A 464 7.57 10.42 -20.12
CA LYS A 464 7.39 9.05 -19.61
C LYS A 464 8.72 8.29 -19.61
N LEU A 465 9.02 7.60 -18.52
CA LEU A 465 10.22 6.76 -18.39
C LEU A 465 10.09 5.49 -19.23
N SER A 466 11.20 5.07 -19.83
CA SER A 466 11.35 3.72 -20.37
C SER A 466 11.41 2.68 -19.25
N GLN A 467 11.19 1.40 -19.58
CA GLN A 467 11.25 0.33 -18.58
C GLN A 467 12.62 0.24 -17.89
N ALA A 468 13.72 0.48 -18.63
CA ALA A 468 15.07 0.53 -18.07
C ALA A 468 15.24 1.72 -17.12
N GLN A 469 14.80 2.91 -17.52
CA GLN A 469 14.84 4.12 -16.70
C GLN A 469 14.03 3.98 -15.40
N LEU A 470 12.93 3.23 -15.42
CA LEU A 470 12.16 2.91 -14.23
C LEU A 470 12.89 1.93 -13.30
N GLN A 471 13.60 0.93 -13.83
CA GLN A 471 14.45 0.06 -13.01
C GLN A 471 15.64 0.83 -12.41
N ASP A 472 16.29 1.71 -13.18
CA ASP A 472 17.38 2.57 -12.70
C ASP A 472 16.93 3.46 -11.52
N LEU A 473 15.75 4.09 -11.65
CA LEU A 473 15.14 4.90 -10.60
C LEU A 473 14.82 4.07 -9.34
N LEU A 474 14.21 2.89 -9.51
CA LEU A 474 13.87 1.99 -8.39
C LEU A 474 15.11 1.39 -7.70
N ALA A 475 16.21 1.22 -8.44
CA ALA A 475 17.52 0.84 -7.91
C ALA A 475 18.26 2.01 -7.24
N GLY A 476 17.73 3.23 -7.26
CA GLY A 476 18.36 4.43 -6.67
C GLY A 476 19.56 4.96 -7.46
N LEU A 477 19.65 4.65 -8.76
CA LEU A 477 20.76 5.05 -9.63
C LEU A 477 20.61 6.46 -10.21
N TYR A 478 19.62 7.24 -9.76
CA TYR A 478 19.41 8.62 -10.20
C TYR A 478 19.74 9.63 -9.09
N TYR A 479 20.20 10.82 -9.49
CA TYR A 479 20.40 11.95 -8.59
C TYR A 479 19.92 13.25 -9.21
N VAL A 480 19.57 14.21 -8.36
CA VAL A 480 19.34 15.61 -8.77
C VAL A 480 20.64 16.39 -8.55
N ASN A 481 20.97 17.26 -9.51
CA ASN A 481 22.05 18.23 -9.44
C ASN A 481 21.48 19.65 -9.69
N VAL A 482 22.04 20.66 -9.02
CA VAL A 482 21.71 22.09 -9.19
C VAL A 482 23.00 22.87 -9.40
N HIS A 483 23.03 23.71 -10.43
CA HIS A 483 24.21 24.41 -10.96
C HIS A 483 24.08 25.91 -10.73
N THR A 484 25.20 26.58 -10.51
CA THR A 484 25.32 28.03 -10.37
C THR A 484 26.42 28.56 -11.29
N SER A 485 26.50 29.87 -11.50
CA SER A 485 27.53 30.46 -12.38
C SER A 485 28.97 30.19 -11.90
N SER A 486 29.16 30.07 -10.57
CA SER A 486 30.44 29.69 -9.96
C SER A 486 30.71 28.18 -9.98
N HIS A 487 29.66 27.35 -10.02
CA HIS A 487 29.76 25.90 -10.04
C HIS A 487 29.02 25.29 -11.24
N PRO A 488 29.53 25.45 -12.48
CA PRO A 488 28.88 24.93 -13.68
C PRO A 488 28.80 23.39 -13.71
N GLY A 489 29.73 22.68 -13.05
CA GLY A 489 29.64 21.23 -12.82
C GLY A 489 28.54 20.80 -11.83
N GLY A 490 27.99 21.76 -11.07
CA GLY A 490 27.00 21.54 -10.02
C GLY A 490 27.50 22.04 -8.66
N GLU A 491 26.67 22.81 -7.93
CA GLU A 491 26.97 23.28 -6.58
C GLU A 491 26.46 22.31 -5.50
N ILE A 492 25.23 21.77 -5.67
CA ILE A 492 24.63 20.83 -4.71
C ILE A 492 23.97 19.62 -5.38
N ARG A 493 24.20 18.43 -4.83
CA ARG A 493 23.72 17.14 -5.36
C ARG A 493 22.96 16.32 -4.33
N GLY A 494 21.95 15.58 -4.78
CA GLY A 494 21.19 14.65 -3.94
C GLY A 494 20.74 13.39 -4.68
N GLN A 495 21.21 12.23 -4.23
CA GLN A 495 20.75 10.94 -4.76
C GLN A 495 19.25 10.76 -4.49
N LEU A 496 18.48 10.36 -5.50
CA LEU A 496 17.08 9.98 -5.37
C LEU A 496 16.99 8.60 -4.71
N PHE A 497 16.23 8.51 -3.62
CA PHE A 497 15.91 7.26 -2.94
C PHE A 497 14.39 7.11 -2.77
N GLY A 498 13.92 5.86 -2.80
CA GLY A 498 12.52 5.52 -2.60
C GLY A 498 12.00 6.05 -1.27
N ALA A 499 10.93 6.84 -1.33
CA ALA A 499 10.34 7.50 -0.19
C ALA A 499 8.92 6.98 0.04
N LEU A 500 8.61 6.67 1.30
CA LEU A 500 7.29 6.20 1.69
C LEU A 500 6.42 7.39 2.10
N ARG A 501 5.16 7.37 1.71
CA ARG A 501 4.14 8.29 2.23
C ARG A 501 4.01 8.13 3.75
N PRO A 502 3.62 9.18 4.50
CA PRO A 502 3.44 9.13 5.95
C PRO A 502 2.65 7.91 6.42
N ALA A 503 3.16 7.24 7.45
CA ALA A 503 2.58 5.99 7.93
C ALA A 503 1.36 6.27 8.80
N SER A 504 0.24 5.60 8.51
CA SER A 504 -0.90 5.46 9.42
C SER A 504 -0.51 4.60 10.63
N PHE A 505 -0.84 5.02 11.85
CA PHE A 505 -0.60 4.24 13.07
C PHE A 505 -1.76 4.36 14.05
N GLY A 506 -1.97 3.32 14.88
CA GLY A 506 -3.16 3.21 15.72
C GLY A 506 -4.44 3.04 14.89
N GLU A 507 -5.59 3.05 15.56
CA GLU A 507 -6.90 2.86 14.94
C GLU A 507 -7.86 3.96 15.36
N GLY A 508 -8.79 4.30 14.46
CA GLY A 508 -9.95 5.13 14.82
C GLY A 508 -11.01 4.33 15.58
N CYS A 509 -11.96 5.03 16.20
CA CYS A 509 -13.16 4.42 16.77
C CYS A 509 -14.34 4.42 15.76
N PRO A 510 -15.31 3.51 15.89
CA PRO A 510 -16.49 3.50 15.01
C PRO A 510 -17.36 4.75 15.20
N GLY A 511 -17.70 5.42 14.11
CA GLY A 511 -18.74 6.47 14.07
C GLY A 511 -20.15 5.90 14.06
N SER A 512 -21.15 6.78 14.04
CA SER A 512 -22.58 6.41 13.95
C SER A 512 -22.94 5.74 12.61
N ASN A 513 -22.02 5.80 11.64
CA ASN A 513 -22.08 5.10 10.36
C ASN A 513 -21.57 3.63 10.44
N GLY A 514 -21.07 3.18 11.60
CA GLY A 514 -20.46 1.87 11.81
C GLY A 514 -19.06 1.71 11.22
N LEU A 515 -18.46 2.78 10.68
CA LEU A 515 -17.13 2.78 10.07
C LEU A 515 -16.12 3.51 10.95
N ARG A 516 -14.83 3.18 10.81
CA ARG A 516 -13.74 3.86 11.52
C ARG A 516 -13.14 4.92 10.60
N PRO A 517 -13.15 6.22 10.98
CA PRO A 517 -12.58 7.27 10.14
C PRO A 517 -11.09 6.99 9.86
N PHE A 518 -10.71 7.03 8.58
CA PHE A 518 -9.35 6.72 8.13
C PHE A 518 -8.65 7.94 7.55
N ALA A 519 -7.52 8.30 8.16
CA ALA A 519 -6.63 9.38 7.78
C ALA A 519 -5.48 8.84 6.93
N GLU A 520 -5.30 9.39 5.72
CA GLU A 520 -4.19 9.08 4.82
C GLU A 520 -3.45 10.35 4.35
N ALA A 521 -2.14 10.23 4.15
CA ALA A 521 -1.35 11.26 3.47
C ALA A 521 -1.29 10.96 1.97
N SER A 522 -1.83 11.88 1.18
CA SER A 522 -1.98 11.75 -0.27
C SER A 522 -0.82 12.35 -1.09
N SER A 523 0.13 13.03 -0.42
CA SER A 523 1.44 13.44 -0.96
C SER A 523 2.56 13.23 0.08
N LEU A 524 3.82 13.49 -0.29
CA LEU A 524 4.94 13.51 0.67
C LEU A 524 4.93 14.79 1.54
N PRO A 525 5.39 14.71 2.81
CA PRO A 525 5.59 15.84 3.71
C PRO A 525 6.91 16.58 3.40
N CYS A 526 7.03 17.08 2.17
CA CYS A 526 8.23 17.77 1.69
C CYS A 526 8.29 19.23 2.14
N ILE A 527 9.41 19.66 2.72
CA ILE A 527 9.63 21.08 3.02
C ILE A 527 9.72 21.89 1.71
N GLY A 528 9.13 23.09 1.71
CA GLY A 528 8.93 23.88 0.50
C GLY A 528 7.83 23.35 -0.44
N SER A 529 6.94 22.47 0.02
CA SER A 529 5.87 21.86 -0.78
C SER A 529 4.53 21.84 -0.03
N THR A 530 3.51 21.19 -0.61
CA THR A 530 2.18 21.04 0.01
C THR A 530 1.95 19.59 0.43
N LEU A 531 1.84 19.37 1.74
CA LEU A 531 1.38 18.10 2.29
C LEU A 531 -0.15 18.03 2.16
N ARG A 532 -0.64 17.05 1.40
CA ARG A 532 -2.06 16.83 1.17
C ARG A 532 -2.56 15.70 2.07
N LEU A 533 -3.32 16.03 3.10
CA LEU A 533 -3.95 15.07 4.00
C LEU A 533 -5.39 14.81 3.59
N ARG A 534 -5.90 13.65 3.96
CA ARG A 534 -7.20 13.16 3.49
C ARG A 534 -7.87 12.31 4.55
N LEU A 535 -9.16 12.54 4.73
CA LEU A 535 -10.04 11.78 5.60
C LEU A 535 -11.01 10.99 4.73
N SER A 536 -11.33 9.77 5.15
CA SER A 536 -12.42 8.97 4.58
C SER A 536 -13.12 8.19 5.69
N GLN A 537 -14.30 7.61 5.42
CA GLN A 537 -15.10 6.85 6.40
C GLN A 537 -15.58 7.67 7.62
N GLY A 538 -15.46 9.00 7.59
CA GLY A 538 -16.10 9.87 8.59
C GLY A 538 -17.63 9.89 8.46
N LYS A 539 -18.31 10.54 9.40
CA LYS A 539 -19.71 10.93 9.20
C LYS A 539 -19.81 11.85 7.98
N ALA A 540 -20.88 11.72 7.19
CA ALA A 540 -21.11 12.58 6.04
C ALA A 540 -21.55 13.98 6.46
N ARG A 541 -21.19 15.01 5.69
CA ARG A 541 -21.59 16.42 5.88
C ARG A 541 -21.31 17.00 7.28
N THR A 542 -20.23 16.55 7.93
CA THR A 542 -19.81 17.02 9.25
C THR A 542 -18.49 17.79 9.20
N VAL A 543 -18.13 18.44 10.31
CA VAL A 543 -16.82 19.05 10.51
C VAL A 543 -15.83 18.00 11.05
N ALA A 544 -14.59 18.04 10.57
CA ALA A 544 -13.47 17.35 11.20
C ALA A 544 -12.30 18.33 11.47
N VAL A 545 -11.72 18.17 12.64
CA VAL A 545 -10.56 18.88 13.20
C VAL A 545 -9.32 18.03 12.93
N LEU A 546 -8.27 18.60 12.32
CA LEU A 546 -6.95 17.99 12.36
C LEU A 546 -6.20 18.43 13.63
N LEU A 547 -5.87 17.44 14.47
CA LEU A 547 -5.06 17.57 15.68
C LEU A 547 -3.58 17.33 15.31
N LEU A 548 -2.76 18.39 15.24
CA LEU A 548 -1.33 18.31 14.91
C LEU A 548 -0.42 18.40 16.13
N GLY A 549 0.67 17.63 16.12
CA GLY A 549 1.64 17.60 17.21
C GLY A 549 3.02 17.03 16.84
N THR A 550 3.80 16.74 17.88
CA THR A 550 5.23 16.38 17.84
C THR A 550 5.56 15.04 18.53
N SER A 551 4.58 14.44 19.21
CA SER A 551 4.68 13.27 20.10
C SER A 551 3.51 12.30 19.89
N LYS A 552 3.82 11.02 19.68
CA LYS A 552 2.85 9.92 19.75
C LYS A 552 2.92 9.13 21.06
N ASP A 553 3.73 9.61 22.02
CA ASP A 553 4.16 8.85 23.20
C ASP A 553 3.65 9.48 24.52
N LYS A 554 3.48 10.80 24.55
CA LYS A 554 2.80 11.55 25.63
C LYS A 554 1.99 12.73 25.12
N ALA A 555 0.91 13.07 25.82
CA ALA A 555 0.17 14.33 25.71
C ALA A 555 -0.25 14.79 27.12
N PHE A 556 -0.09 16.07 27.45
CA PHE A 556 -0.40 16.63 28.78
C PHE A 556 0.25 15.85 29.96
N GLY A 557 1.48 15.35 29.74
CA GLY A 557 2.20 14.48 30.68
C GLY A 557 1.76 13.01 30.69
N LEU A 558 0.50 12.72 30.33
CA LEU A 558 -0.08 11.38 30.26
C LEU A 558 0.52 10.56 29.08
N PRO A 559 0.66 9.23 29.22
CA PRO A 559 1.11 8.37 28.14
C PRO A 559 0.05 8.21 27.04
N LEU A 560 0.52 8.05 25.79
CA LEU A 560 -0.31 7.73 24.64
C LEU A 560 -0.18 6.25 24.23
N PRO A 561 -1.21 5.61 23.66
CA PRO A 561 -2.52 6.18 23.30
C PRO A 561 -3.44 6.37 24.52
N LEU A 562 -4.06 7.55 24.64
CA LEU A 562 -4.95 7.88 25.76
C LEU A 562 -6.40 7.55 25.39
N GLY A 563 -7.02 6.63 26.14
CA GLY A 563 -8.41 6.21 25.93
C GLY A 563 -9.41 7.27 26.37
N LEU A 564 -10.34 7.64 25.49
CA LEU A 564 -11.25 8.78 25.68
C LEU A 564 -12.62 8.40 26.29
N GLY A 565 -12.73 7.20 26.86
CA GLY A 565 -13.96 6.71 27.49
C GLY A 565 -14.46 7.59 28.65
N LEU A 566 -13.54 8.15 29.45
CA LEU A 566 -13.88 9.02 30.58
C LEU A 566 -14.48 10.38 30.17
N VAL A 567 -14.25 10.84 28.94
CA VAL A 567 -14.86 12.06 28.38
C VAL A 567 -16.09 11.75 27.50
N GLY A 568 -16.62 10.53 27.58
CA GLY A 568 -17.82 10.11 26.85
C GLY A 568 -17.55 9.48 25.47
N ALA A 569 -16.30 9.20 25.11
CA ALA A 569 -15.91 8.62 23.81
C ALA A 569 -15.31 7.20 23.96
N PRO A 570 -16.10 6.18 24.38
CA PRO A 570 -15.61 4.83 24.60
C PRO A 570 -15.07 4.20 23.31
N GLY A 571 -13.91 3.52 23.42
CA GLY A 571 -13.21 2.93 22.27
C GLY A 571 -12.46 3.94 21.38
N CYS A 572 -12.64 5.24 21.58
CA CYS A 572 -11.82 6.28 20.95
C CYS A 572 -10.51 6.49 21.72
N PHE A 573 -9.46 6.86 20.97
CA PHE A 573 -8.12 7.07 21.51
C PHE A 573 -7.53 8.35 20.92
N LEU A 574 -6.95 9.17 21.77
CA LEU A 574 -5.99 10.17 21.33
C LEU A 574 -4.66 9.47 21.02
N LEU A 575 -4.13 9.70 19.82
CA LEU A 575 -2.94 9.00 19.28
C LEU A 575 -1.71 9.91 19.15
N ASN A 576 -1.88 11.23 19.28
CA ASN A 576 -0.78 12.20 19.36
C ASN A 576 -1.12 13.37 20.30
N ASP A 577 -0.10 14.10 20.74
CA ASP A 577 -0.26 15.45 21.27
C ASP A 577 -0.92 16.37 20.22
N PHE A 578 -1.62 17.40 20.67
CA PHE A 578 -2.14 18.46 19.80
C PHE A 578 -1.52 19.83 20.12
N GLY A 579 -0.23 19.82 20.46
CA GLY A 579 0.53 21.02 20.83
C GLY A 579 0.86 21.98 19.68
N LEU A 580 0.59 21.60 18.42
CA LEU A 580 0.78 22.48 17.26
C LEU A 580 -0.58 23.04 16.81
N LEU A 581 -1.01 24.10 17.50
CA LEU A 581 -2.04 25.00 16.96
C LEU A 581 -1.48 25.65 15.67
N PRO A 582 -2.29 25.80 14.60
CA PRO A 582 -3.75 25.81 14.61
C PRO A 582 -4.40 24.43 14.45
N VAL A 583 -5.56 24.28 15.10
CA VAL A 583 -6.61 23.35 14.68
C VAL A 583 -7.03 23.72 13.25
N VAL A 584 -6.78 22.83 12.29
CA VAL A 584 -7.21 23.03 10.91
C VAL A 584 -8.53 22.29 10.70
N LEU A 585 -9.55 23.01 10.23
CA LEU A 585 -10.87 22.44 9.93
C LEU A 585 -10.91 21.89 8.50
N LEU A 586 -11.63 20.79 8.31
CA LEU A 586 -12.21 20.40 7.03
C LEU A 586 -13.69 20.07 7.21
N THR A 587 -14.47 20.13 6.13
CA THR A 587 -15.80 19.53 6.06
C THR A 587 -15.75 18.23 5.27
N THR A 588 -16.55 17.25 5.68
CA THR A 588 -16.76 16.02 4.91
C THR A 588 -17.88 16.20 3.89
N ASP A 589 -17.74 15.55 2.73
CA ASP A 589 -18.79 15.49 1.72
C ASP A 589 -19.95 14.55 2.12
N SER A 590 -20.88 14.29 1.20
CA SER A 590 -21.99 13.34 1.38
C SER A 590 -21.56 11.86 1.50
N LEU A 591 -20.27 11.56 1.40
CA LEU A 591 -19.68 10.22 1.40
C LEU A 591 -18.74 10.00 2.59
N GLY A 592 -18.61 10.98 3.49
CA GLY A 592 -17.71 10.93 4.65
C GLY A 592 -16.25 11.22 4.32
N CYS A 593 -16.00 11.92 3.21
CA CYS A 593 -14.68 12.20 2.65
C CYS A 593 -14.26 13.66 2.89
N GLY A 594 -13.04 13.87 3.36
CA GLY A 594 -12.43 15.19 3.51
C GLY A 594 -11.06 15.24 2.86
N SER A 595 -10.59 16.42 2.44
CA SER A 595 -9.20 16.61 1.98
C SER A 595 -8.71 18.01 2.35
N MET A 596 -7.43 18.09 2.71
CA MET A 596 -6.79 19.26 3.30
C MET A 596 -5.39 19.43 2.71
N SER A 597 -4.96 20.68 2.53
CA SER A 597 -3.62 21.03 2.03
C SER A 597 -2.89 21.86 3.08
N LEU A 598 -1.85 21.30 3.69
CA LEU A 598 -0.96 21.99 4.62
C LEU A 598 0.29 22.46 3.85
N PRO A 599 0.53 23.77 3.70
CA PRO A 599 1.78 24.27 3.15
C PRO A 599 2.93 24.02 4.14
N LEU A 600 4.01 23.40 3.68
CA LEU A 600 5.24 23.21 4.43
C LEU A 600 6.28 24.21 3.89
N PRO A 601 6.68 25.25 4.65
CA PRO A 601 7.67 26.22 4.16
C PRO A 601 9.05 25.57 4.00
N PHE A 602 9.92 26.16 3.18
CA PHE A 602 11.29 25.65 2.96
C PHE A 602 12.22 26.09 4.09
N LEU A 603 11.97 25.61 5.31
CA LEU A 603 12.79 25.87 6.49
C LEU A 603 13.66 24.66 6.79
N THR A 604 14.98 24.85 6.78
CA THR A 604 15.96 23.77 7.06
C THR A 604 15.83 23.22 8.48
N SER A 605 15.34 24.02 9.44
CA SER A 605 15.01 23.60 10.81
C SER A 605 13.88 22.58 10.93
N LEU A 606 13.02 22.49 9.89
CA LEU A 606 11.93 21.50 9.79
C LEU A 606 12.40 20.17 9.19
N ARG A 607 13.57 20.10 8.53
CA ARG A 607 14.11 18.87 7.94
C ARG A 607 14.24 17.78 9.01
N ASP A 608 13.75 16.58 8.72
CA ASP A 608 13.69 15.41 9.60
C ASP A 608 12.89 15.54 10.91
N ARG A 609 12.23 16.68 11.17
CA ARG A 609 11.25 16.79 12.25
C ARG A 609 10.09 15.84 11.99
N VAL A 610 9.55 15.23 13.04
CA VAL A 610 8.40 14.33 12.93
C VAL A 610 7.18 15.06 13.46
N LEU A 611 6.23 15.33 12.57
CA LEU A 611 4.89 15.72 12.95
C LEU A 611 4.02 14.47 13.12
N TYR A 612 3.07 14.55 14.03
CA TYR A 612 1.96 13.61 14.14
C TYR A 612 0.64 14.33 13.89
N GLY A 613 -0.34 13.58 13.40
CA GLY A 613 -1.64 14.15 13.03
C GLY A 613 -2.76 13.12 13.15
N GLN A 614 -3.89 13.51 13.73
CA GLN A 614 -5.08 12.69 13.87
C GLN A 614 -6.31 13.55 13.58
N PHE A 615 -7.34 13.02 12.93
CA PHE A 615 -8.62 13.71 12.82
C PHE A 615 -9.52 13.39 14.02
N LEU A 616 -10.16 14.43 14.54
CA LEU A 616 -11.35 14.35 15.40
C LEU A 616 -12.54 14.78 14.54
N ILE A 617 -13.54 13.90 14.42
CA ILE A 617 -14.68 14.04 13.52
C ILE A 617 -15.92 14.25 14.39
N VAL A 618 -16.66 15.33 14.16
CA VAL A 618 -17.88 15.65 14.92
C VAL A 618 -18.97 14.63 14.58
N ASP A 619 -19.39 13.85 15.58
CA ASP A 619 -20.43 12.83 15.47
C ASP A 619 -21.26 12.70 16.78
N PRO A 620 -22.25 13.59 16.98
CA PRO A 620 -23.20 13.55 18.11
C PRO A 620 -24.04 12.27 18.23
N SER A 621 -23.91 11.33 17.30
CA SER A 621 -24.71 10.11 17.23
C SER A 621 -23.88 8.83 17.47
N ALA A 622 -22.56 8.96 17.66
CA ALA A 622 -21.67 7.84 17.93
C ALA A 622 -21.53 7.54 19.43
N ASN A 623 -21.48 8.59 20.26
CA ASN A 623 -21.24 8.53 21.70
C ASN A 623 -21.59 9.87 22.39
N SER A 624 -21.52 9.92 23.72
CA SER A 624 -21.91 11.12 24.50
C SER A 624 -20.91 12.27 24.46
N ALA A 625 -19.66 12.04 24.05
CA ALA A 625 -18.72 13.13 23.74
C ALA A 625 -19.05 13.85 22.42
N GLY A 626 -19.85 13.21 21.56
CA GLY A 626 -20.26 13.73 20.27
C GLY A 626 -19.15 13.83 19.22
N PHE A 627 -18.08 13.04 19.36
CA PHE A 627 -17.02 12.94 18.36
C PHE A 627 -16.43 11.54 18.27
N VAL A 628 -15.77 11.26 17.14
CA VAL A 628 -14.95 10.07 16.94
C VAL A 628 -13.57 10.42 16.37
N THR A 629 -12.57 9.61 16.68
CA THR A 629 -11.18 9.82 16.24
C THR A 629 -10.82 8.92 15.06
N SER A 630 -9.93 9.37 14.18
CA SER A 630 -9.30 8.53 13.16
C SER A 630 -8.08 7.77 13.71
N ASN A 631 -7.44 6.94 12.88
CA ASN A 631 -6.03 6.60 13.09
C ASN A 631 -5.14 7.86 13.08
N GLY A 632 -3.95 7.74 13.66
CA GLY A 632 -2.91 8.76 13.57
C GLY A 632 -2.09 8.64 12.29
N LEU A 633 -1.34 9.69 11.97
CA LEU A 633 -0.40 9.82 10.85
C LEU A 633 0.97 10.23 11.38
N ARG A 634 2.03 9.48 11.03
CA ARG A 634 3.42 9.80 11.35
C ARG A 634 4.11 10.43 10.14
N MET A 635 4.30 11.74 10.19
CA MET A 635 4.77 12.59 9.09
C MET A 635 6.18 13.10 9.39
N THR A 636 7.22 12.32 9.05
CA THR A 636 8.59 12.85 9.06
C THR A 636 8.74 13.83 7.90
N LEU A 637 8.91 15.12 8.21
CA LEU A 637 9.17 16.18 7.25
C LEU A 637 10.53 15.96 6.57
N ARG A 638 10.62 16.22 5.27
CA ARG A 638 11.81 15.91 4.45
C ARG A 638 12.24 17.08 3.60
#